data_AF-A0A498ARZ4-F1
#
_entry.id   AF-A0A498ARZ4-F1
#
_cell.length_a   1.000
_cell.length_b   1.000
_cell.length_c   1.000
_cell.angle_alpha   90.00
_cell.angle_beta   90.00
_cell.angle_gamma   90.00
#
_symmetry.space_group_name_H-M   'P 1'
#
loop_
_entity.id
_entity.type
_entity.pdbx_description
1 polymer ?
#
loop_
_entity_poly.entity_id
_entity_poly.type
_entity_poly.pdbx_seq_one_letter_code
_entity_poly.pdbx_strand_id
1 'polypeptide(L)'
;MTTLSSPPTGAAPATADPVGADATSADPRAVVDALAGSVRPYLIGVRHHSPALAAAVPALLDAAGAEVVCIELPADFQRWLPYLSDPAARAPLALVGSHGADGPMGFYPFADFSPELAAIRWARQRGVEVVCCDLPLADPGWTAGPTDPGPTAGADPTAGGEPAPDAGEPVPGLRRSYAAALSASGTGRDGDDLWDRVVEVRAPGCPPEAVRRAALGVGWAMRTDSANRDGVPARDLARERHMRRVLAEAGVDGRRVAAVIGAFHAPALVTTPSTAEVTVASARPGTAAADPVRSVTTAPRPAATDGGGTAVTSLVPYAFDLLDSRSGYPAGIRDPRWQQSVFTAAGDPERIRAAAARAVTDLCRELRAAGHTAGTGEATETVRLADDLARLRDLPAPGRGEVLEAVTTVLGQGELLGRGRALAKALESVLVGAERGRIAPGTPRSGLGPAVEAELTTLRLPHPDSPKAREVRLDPLRTELDGRREILLQRLQVCGVGYGEPIAVSGTGDGAALTTRWQLVWTPSVAARLDLVGVRGVTAALAAAGTLRERFRREAADGGPTAAQLLTGLRDAARCDLPELVTDRLELAATVLPGTGTLPELLAALDLLEALRREHLPGTTPDGRARAAELAVVLLDAAVRGLPGLAGSDTPADAAALVDLAVRAGEDRIGLRLDEALDHLARTGSPLIQGAALAARVLLDLTDLETLGTRVAGWVDAATGPDTRRHLHRLLGGLLTGAHPLLQSAPAALDPLLERIERLPDADFLDRLPALRGGFDVLTPAARGRLLDTVTERLGDRLDLSLSAPPELLARWAAADAAGRAALLARRIPVPGTPAGPADADADAGAAPGPGTPDARLTATDRWRLLLGRQPDRLPADARRYARALDELYGAGQGEGATDLGQAAGGGQEASFPTAREWADELEALFGTAVREEVIARAAENGRTDVLTELDPAAVRPSMELLTSVLSLAGGLPEGQLAKLRPLVRRLVEELTRQLATQVRPALTGLTNPRPTSRPGGRINLARTLRANLAHTQRLGDGRTVVVPQRPVFNSRTRKEADWRLVLVVDVSGSMEASVVWSALTAAVLAGVPTLSTHFLAFSTEVVDLTDRVDDPLSLLLEVRVGGGTHIAAGLAAARSLVTVPSRTIVAVVSDFEEGYPLAGLLGEVRTLVGSGVHLLGCAALNDRGAPCYSVPVAEQLVAAGMPVAALSPLELARWVGDRIRGGSR
;
A
#
# COMPACT_ATOMS: atom_id res chain seq x y z
N MET A 1 9.69 -36.22 -79.04
CA MET A 1 10.90 -37.05 -79.20
C MET A 1 11.39 -37.39 -77.80
N THR A 2 11.00 -38.57 -77.29
CA THR A 2 11.87 -39.75 -77.08
C THR A 2 12.96 -39.47 -76.03
N THR A 3 12.74 -39.82 -74.75
CA THR A 3 12.94 -41.13 -74.08
C THR A 3 14.33 -41.31 -73.46
N LEU A 4 14.30 -41.55 -72.14
CA LEU A 4 14.94 -42.66 -71.41
C LEU A 4 16.48 -42.75 -71.25
N SER A 5 16.81 -43.05 -69.98
CA SER A 5 17.82 -44.00 -69.50
C SER A 5 19.26 -43.55 -69.21
N SER A 6 19.53 -43.50 -67.90
CA SER A 6 20.76 -43.80 -67.14
C SER A 6 21.50 -45.09 -67.57
N PRO A 7 22.58 -45.54 -66.87
CA PRO A 7 23.83 -44.95 -66.35
C PRO A 7 25.07 -45.73 -66.95
N PRO A 8 26.37 -45.65 -66.51
CA PRO A 8 26.85 -46.28 -65.26
C PRO A 8 28.17 -45.72 -64.60
N THR A 9 28.28 -45.98 -63.29
CA THR A 9 29.47 -46.40 -62.48
C THR A 9 30.85 -45.73 -62.53
N GLY A 10 31.25 -45.24 -61.34
CA GLY A 10 32.50 -45.61 -60.63
C GLY A 10 33.75 -44.75 -60.89
N ALA A 11 34.59 -44.35 -59.95
CA ALA A 11 34.66 -44.51 -58.49
C ALA A 11 35.85 -43.66 -57.96
N ALA A 12 35.68 -43.05 -56.77
CA ALA A 12 36.69 -42.58 -55.79
C ALA A 12 37.62 -41.39 -56.14
N PRO A 13 37.98 -40.50 -55.17
CA PRO A 13 38.25 -40.86 -53.76
C PRO A 13 37.66 -39.98 -52.64
N ALA A 14 37.49 -40.66 -51.50
CA ALA A 14 37.70 -40.27 -50.10
C ALA A 14 37.65 -38.79 -49.65
N THR A 15 36.53 -38.49 -48.97
CA THR A 15 36.39 -37.90 -47.62
C THR A 15 37.06 -36.56 -47.29
N ALA A 16 36.23 -35.51 -47.35
CA ALA A 16 36.15 -34.49 -46.31
C ALA A 16 34.66 -34.32 -45.93
N ASP A 17 34.33 -34.54 -44.66
CA ASP A 17 32.98 -34.40 -44.10
C ASP A 17 32.47 -32.96 -44.21
N PRO A 18 31.24 -32.70 -44.72
CA PRO A 18 30.58 -31.42 -44.53
C PRO A 18 29.83 -31.45 -43.19
N VAL A 19 30.27 -30.57 -42.32
CA VAL A 19 29.59 -30.16 -41.08
C VAL A 19 28.19 -29.62 -41.41
N GLY A 20 27.18 -30.21 -40.77
CA GLY A 20 25.96 -29.54 -40.27
C GLY A 20 25.01 -28.94 -41.30
N ALA A 21 24.14 -29.76 -41.88
CA ALA A 21 22.88 -29.27 -42.45
C ALA A 21 21.91 -28.93 -41.30
N ASP A 22 21.62 -27.63 -41.12
CA ASP A 22 20.59 -27.11 -40.23
C ASP A 22 19.22 -27.73 -40.56
N ALA A 23 18.67 -28.48 -39.60
CA ALA A 23 17.25 -28.78 -39.58
C ALA A 23 16.50 -27.52 -39.10
N THR A 24 15.72 -26.86 -39.98
CA THR A 24 14.42 -26.19 -39.71
C THR A 24 14.10 -25.06 -40.71
N SER A 25 13.35 -25.37 -41.77
CA SER A 25 12.34 -24.43 -42.32
C SER A 25 11.21 -25.24 -42.99
N ALA A 26 10.28 -25.76 -42.19
CA ALA A 26 9.07 -26.37 -42.73
C ALA A 26 8.23 -25.31 -43.48
N ASP A 27 7.67 -25.66 -44.65
CA ASP A 27 6.74 -24.78 -45.37
C ASP A 27 5.49 -24.51 -44.50
N PRO A 28 5.19 -23.24 -44.14
CA PRO A 28 4.02 -22.88 -43.33
C PRO A 28 2.71 -23.48 -43.83
N ARG A 29 2.53 -23.57 -45.16
CA ARG A 29 1.30 -24.12 -45.76
C ARG A 29 1.18 -25.60 -45.45
N ALA A 30 2.27 -26.35 -45.62
CA ALA A 30 2.31 -27.77 -45.32
C ALA A 30 2.06 -28.05 -43.83
N VAL A 31 2.52 -27.17 -42.93
CA VAL A 31 2.24 -27.31 -41.49
C VAL A 31 0.76 -27.07 -41.18
N VAL A 32 0.17 -26.00 -41.72
CA VAL A 32 -1.27 -25.73 -41.54
C VAL A 32 -2.12 -26.84 -42.15
N ASP A 33 -1.72 -27.40 -43.29
CA ASP A 33 -2.37 -28.57 -43.90
C ASP A 33 -2.33 -29.79 -42.97
N ALA A 34 -1.19 -30.06 -42.35
CA ALA A 34 -1.06 -31.16 -41.39
C ALA A 34 -1.94 -30.93 -40.14
N LEU A 35 -1.97 -29.71 -39.60
CA LEU A 35 -2.82 -29.36 -38.45
C LEU A 35 -4.30 -29.48 -38.79
N ALA A 36 -4.73 -28.96 -39.94
CA ALA A 36 -6.11 -29.02 -40.41
C ALA A 36 -6.54 -30.47 -40.74
N GLY A 37 -5.60 -31.29 -41.24
CA GLY A 37 -5.79 -32.70 -41.54
C GLY A 37 -5.83 -33.62 -40.31
N SER A 38 -5.53 -33.12 -39.11
CA SER A 38 -5.68 -33.89 -37.88
C SER A 38 -7.16 -34.19 -37.61
N VAL A 39 -7.50 -35.49 -37.53
CA VAL A 39 -8.84 -36.00 -37.23
C VAL A 39 -8.94 -36.72 -35.88
N ARG A 40 -7.80 -36.98 -35.23
CA ARG A 40 -7.70 -37.65 -33.92
C ARG A 40 -6.59 -37.01 -33.08
N PRO A 41 -6.86 -35.89 -32.39
CA PRO A 41 -8.15 -35.19 -32.32
C PRO A 41 -8.42 -34.27 -33.53
N TYR A 42 -9.70 -33.96 -33.78
CA TYR A 42 -10.09 -32.89 -34.70
C TYR A 42 -9.83 -31.53 -34.03
N LEU A 43 -8.82 -30.80 -34.50
CA LEU A 43 -8.35 -29.58 -33.85
C LEU A 43 -9.14 -28.34 -34.28
N ILE A 44 -9.66 -27.59 -33.32
CA ILE A 44 -10.23 -26.25 -33.51
C ILE A 44 -9.44 -25.29 -32.61
N GLY A 45 -8.49 -24.57 -33.21
CA GLY A 45 -7.73 -23.53 -32.52
C GLY A 45 -8.58 -22.28 -32.35
N VAL A 46 -8.73 -21.80 -31.11
CA VAL A 46 -9.60 -20.66 -30.77
C VAL A 46 -8.85 -19.54 -30.05
N ARG A 47 -9.43 -18.34 -30.09
CA ARG A 47 -9.22 -17.27 -29.13
C ARG A 47 -10.47 -17.22 -28.27
N HIS A 48 -10.29 -17.02 -26.96
CA HIS A 48 -11.36 -17.04 -25.95
C HIS A 48 -12.58 -16.16 -26.31
N HIS A 49 -12.34 -15.06 -27.00
CA HIS A 49 -13.38 -14.23 -27.61
C HIS A 49 -13.12 -14.10 -29.11
N SER A 50 -13.96 -14.74 -29.92
CA SER A 50 -13.86 -14.74 -31.39
C SER A 50 -15.25 -14.90 -32.01
N PRO A 51 -15.92 -13.79 -32.39
CA PRO A 51 -17.22 -13.84 -33.05
C PRO A 51 -17.25 -14.73 -34.29
N ALA A 52 -16.21 -14.67 -35.13
CA ALA A 52 -16.12 -15.48 -36.33
C ALA A 52 -16.06 -16.98 -36.02
N LEU A 53 -15.18 -17.40 -35.11
CA LEU A 53 -15.08 -18.82 -34.75
C LEU A 53 -16.29 -19.29 -33.96
N ALA A 54 -16.83 -18.49 -33.04
CA ALA A 54 -18.02 -18.87 -32.28
C ALA A 54 -19.21 -19.17 -33.19
N ALA A 55 -19.37 -18.42 -34.30
CA ALA A 55 -20.37 -18.72 -35.32
C ALA A 55 -20.04 -19.97 -36.16
N ALA A 56 -18.75 -20.24 -36.42
CA ALA A 56 -18.30 -21.36 -37.24
C ALA A 56 -18.24 -22.72 -36.50
N VAL A 57 -17.93 -22.71 -35.20
CA VAL A 57 -17.71 -23.90 -34.36
C VAL A 57 -18.83 -24.94 -34.45
N PRO A 58 -20.13 -24.58 -34.35
CA PRO A 58 -21.21 -25.56 -34.49
C PRO A 58 -21.15 -26.37 -35.80
N ALA A 59 -20.87 -25.69 -36.92
CA ALA A 59 -20.76 -26.35 -38.23
C ALA A 59 -19.48 -27.20 -38.36
N LEU A 60 -18.38 -26.76 -37.74
CA LEU A 60 -17.13 -27.53 -37.67
C LEU A 60 -17.29 -28.82 -36.87
N LEU A 61 -17.98 -28.75 -35.71
CA LEU A 61 -18.25 -29.91 -34.87
C LEU A 61 -19.21 -30.90 -35.53
N ASP A 62 -20.21 -30.41 -36.26
CA ASP A 62 -21.09 -31.24 -37.10
C ASP A 62 -20.30 -31.94 -38.22
N ALA A 63 -19.43 -31.23 -38.93
CA ALA A 63 -18.60 -31.78 -40.00
C ALA A 63 -17.60 -32.84 -39.48
N ALA A 64 -17.07 -32.66 -38.26
CA ALA A 64 -16.19 -33.61 -37.61
C ALA A 64 -16.93 -34.86 -37.08
N GLY A 65 -18.26 -34.80 -36.96
CA GLY A 65 -19.07 -35.85 -36.33
C GLY A 65 -18.67 -36.11 -34.88
N ALA A 66 -18.35 -35.06 -34.12
CA ALA A 66 -17.75 -35.16 -32.79
C ALA A 66 -18.64 -35.92 -31.79
N GLU A 67 -18.06 -36.89 -31.09
CA GLU A 67 -18.68 -37.69 -30.02
C GLU A 67 -18.20 -37.29 -28.63
N VAL A 68 -17.06 -36.58 -28.55
CA VAL A 68 -16.53 -35.90 -27.38
C VAL A 68 -16.00 -34.54 -27.82
N VAL A 69 -16.27 -33.51 -27.04
CA VAL A 69 -15.65 -32.19 -27.20
C VAL A 69 -14.76 -31.91 -25.98
N CYS A 70 -13.44 -31.88 -26.19
CA CYS A 70 -12.50 -31.44 -25.18
C CYS A 70 -12.33 -29.92 -25.27
N ILE A 71 -12.47 -29.22 -24.15
CA ILE A 71 -12.42 -27.76 -24.08
C ILE A 71 -11.31 -27.32 -23.12
N GLU A 72 -10.52 -26.33 -23.53
CA GLU A 72 -9.50 -25.69 -22.69
C GLU A 72 -10.14 -24.92 -21.53
N LEU A 73 -10.48 -25.65 -20.47
CA LEU A 73 -10.92 -25.12 -19.18
C LEU A 73 -10.34 -26.00 -18.07
N PRO A 74 -9.99 -25.42 -16.91
CA PRO A 74 -9.59 -26.19 -15.74
C PRO A 74 -10.61 -27.27 -15.38
N ALA A 75 -10.12 -28.44 -14.98
CA ALA A 75 -10.95 -29.59 -14.63
C ALA A 75 -11.98 -29.28 -13.51
N ASP A 76 -11.65 -28.38 -12.57
CA ASP A 76 -12.54 -27.94 -11.48
C ASP A 76 -13.83 -27.28 -11.97
N PHE A 77 -13.86 -26.81 -13.22
CA PHE A 77 -15.03 -26.19 -13.82
C PHE A 77 -16.01 -27.18 -14.46
N GLN A 78 -15.66 -28.46 -14.57
CA GLN A 78 -16.48 -29.49 -15.21
C GLN A 78 -17.92 -29.52 -14.67
N ARG A 79 -18.09 -29.31 -13.36
CA ARG A 79 -19.40 -29.32 -12.69
C ARG A 79 -20.34 -28.17 -13.11
N TRP A 80 -19.79 -27.09 -13.66
CA TRP A 80 -20.54 -25.89 -14.01
C TRP A 80 -21.07 -25.90 -15.45
N LEU A 81 -20.53 -26.76 -16.32
CA LEU A 81 -20.91 -26.83 -17.73
C LEU A 81 -22.42 -27.05 -17.97
N PRO A 82 -23.15 -27.86 -17.16
CA PRO A 82 -24.60 -28.00 -17.32
C PRO A 82 -25.38 -26.70 -17.06
N TYR A 83 -24.89 -25.82 -16.20
CA TYR A 83 -25.52 -24.53 -15.90
C TYR A 83 -25.11 -23.45 -16.90
N LEU A 84 -23.84 -23.45 -17.31
CA LEU A 84 -23.31 -22.53 -18.32
C LEU A 84 -23.97 -22.77 -19.71
N SER A 85 -24.27 -24.03 -20.03
CA SER A 85 -24.95 -24.44 -21.27
C SER A 85 -26.47 -24.29 -21.25
N ASP A 86 -27.06 -23.92 -20.11
CA ASP A 86 -28.51 -23.91 -19.96
C ASP A 86 -29.17 -22.82 -20.83
N PRO A 87 -30.26 -23.11 -21.56
CA PRO A 87 -30.94 -22.11 -22.41
C PRO A 87 -31.48 -20.90 -21.63
N ALA A 88 -31.76 -21.04 -20.34
CA ALA A 88 -32.18 -19.93 -19.49
C ALA A 88 -31.00 -19.03 -19.06
N ALA A 89 -29.76 -19.51 -19.19
CA ALA A 89 -28.55 -18.76 -18.91
C ALA A 89 -28.24 -17.77 -20.05
N ARG A 90 -28.12 -16.48 -19.72
CA ARG A 90 -27.79 -15.41 -20.68
C ARG A 90 -26.36 -14.95 -20.44
N ALA A 91 -25.52 -15.00 -21.48
CA ALA A 91 -24.18 -14.44 -21.43
C ALA A 91 -24.23 -12.89 -21.44
N PRO A 92 -23.23 -12.17 -20.89
CA PRO A 92 -21.96 -12.68 -20.40
C PRO A 92 -21.98 -13.26 -18.97
N LEU A 93 -21.36 -14.43 -18.78
CA LEU A 93 -21.24 -15.12 -17.49
C LEU A 93 -19.78 -15.45 -17.20
N ALA A 94 -19.34 -15.50 -15.95
CA ALA A 94 -17.97 -15.88 -15.63
C ALA A 94 -17.91 -17.09 -14.70
N LEU A 95 -17.04 -18.04 -15.05
CA LEU A 95 -16.56 -19.02 -14.09
C LEU A 95 -15.44 -18.39 -13.26
N VAL A 96 -15.50 -18.54 -11.95
CA VAL A 96 -14.54 -17.97 -11.02
C VAL A 96 -13.89 -19.10 -10.24
N GLY A 97 -12.58 -19.05 -10.09
CA GLY A 97 -11.81 -20.00 -9.28
C GLY A 97 -10.82 -19.28 -8.37
N SER A 98 -10.58 -19.82 -7.17
CA SER A 98 -9.55 -19.32 -6.24
C SER A 98 -8.82 -20.47 -5.54
N HIS A 99 -7.52 -20.27 -5.27
CA HIS A 99 -6.73 -21.11 -4.37
C HIS A 99 -6.99 -20.67 -2.91
N GLY A 100 -8.07 -21.19 -2.33
CA GLY A 100 -8.48 -20.84 -0.96
C GLY A 100 -9.26 -19.52 -0.86
N ALA A 101 -9.78 -19.24 0.34
CA ALA A 101 -10.67 -18.11 0.58
C ALA A 101 -10.00 -16.72 0.49
N ASP A 102 -8.67 -16.67 0.68
CA ASP A 102 -7.89 -15.44 0.71
C ASP A 102 -6.96 -15.29 -0.54
N GLY A 103 -6.96 -16.27 -1.45
CA GLY A 103 -6.15 -16.25 -2.68
C GLY A 103 -6.70 -15.34 -3.78
N PRO A 104 -5.89 -15.01 -4.80
CA PRO A 104 -6.35 -14.23 -5.96
C PRO A 104 -7.41 -15.01 -6.75
N MET A 105 -8.46 -14.30 -7.16
CA MET A 105 -9.54 -14.86 -7.97
C MET A 105 -9.18 -14.82 -9.45
N GLY A 106 -9.27 -15.96 -10.13
CA GLY A 106 -9.24 -16.04 -11.59
C GLY A 106 -10.66 -15.99 -12.15
N PHE A 107 -10.93 -15.01 -13.03
CA PHE A 107 -12.18 -14.92 -13.78
C PHE A 107 -12.01 -15.47 -15.19
N TYR A 108 -12.92 -16.34 -15.60
CA TYR A 108 -13.03 -16.93 -16.93
C TYR A 108 -14.40 -16.54 -17.51
N PRO A 109 -14.55 -15.31 -18.04
CA PRO A 109 -15.81 -14.80 -18.57
C PRO A 109 -16.12 -15.39 -19.95
N PHE A 110 -17.37 -15.69 -20.23
CA PHE A 110 -17.88 -16.19 -21.50
C PHE A 110 -18.96 -15.25 -22.00
N ALA A 111 -18.87 -14.89 -23.27
CA ALA A 111 -19.90 -14.22 -24.05
C ALA A 111 -20.50 -15.18 -25.10
N ASP A 112 -21.60 -14.82 -25.74
CA ASP A 112 -22.16 -15.66 -26.83
C ASP A 112 -21.15 -15.85 -27.97
N PHE A 113 -20.26 -14.89 -28.16
CA PHE A 113 -19.14 -14.93 -29.11
C PHE A 113 -17.87 -15.62 -28.58
N SER A 114 -17.97 -16.41 -27.50
CA SER A 114 -16.87 -17.29 -27.04
C SER A 114 -17.01 -18.67 -27.71
N PRO A 115 -16.03 -19.09 -28.55
CA PRO A 115 -16.08 -20.36 -29.26
C PRO A 115 -16.28 -21.59 -28.35
N GLU A 116 -15.71 -21.55 -27.14
CA GLU A 116 -15.84 -22.55 -26.09
C GLU A 116 -17.30 -22.65 -25.63
N LEU A 117 -17.97 -21.52 -25.37
CA LEU A 117 -19.38 -21.50 -24.99
C LEU A 117 -20.27 -22.01 -26.13
N ALA A 118 -19.96 -21.63 -27.38
CA ALA A 118 -20.67 -22.14 -28.56
C ALA A 118 -20.55 -23.67 -28.67
N ALA A 119 -19.35 -24.22 -28.44
CA ALA A 119 -19.12 -25.67 -28.41
C ALA A 119 -19.90 -26.37 -27.29
N ILE A 120 -19.87 -25.80 -26.07
CA ILE A 120 -20.60 -26.30 -24.90
C ILE A 120 -22.12 -26.36 -25.16
N ARG A 121 -22.68 -25.28 -25.71
CA ARG A 121 -24.11 -25.22 -26.05
C ARG A 121 -24.49 -26.15 -27.18
N TRP A 122 -23.66 -26.27 -28.21
CA TRP A 122 -23.84 -27.24 -29.31
C TRP A 122 -23.85 -28.68 -28.78
N ALA A 123 -22.91 -29.02 -27.90
CA ALA A 123 -22.77 -30.36 -27.34
C ALA A 123 -24.00 -30.74 -26.50
N ARG A 124 -24.48 -29.82 -25.66
CA ARG A 124 -25.73 -30.00 -24.89
C ARG A 124 -26.92 -30.31 -25.81
N GLN A 125 -27.09 -29.54 -26.90
CA GLN A 125 -28.21 -29.72 -27.83
C GLN A 125 -28.20 -31.09 -28.52
N ARG A 126 -27.03 -31.71 -28.69
CA ARG A 126 -26.84 -33.01 -29.37
C ARG A 126 -26.59 -34.17 -28.41
N GLY A 127 -26.57 -33.93 -27.09
CA GLY A 127 -26.24 -34.95 -26.11
C GLY A 127 -24.79 -35.46 -26.22
N VAL A 128 -23.88 -34.63 -26.75
CA VAL A 128 -22.46 -34.93 -26.88
C VAL A 128 -21.75 -34.60 -25.56
N GLU A 129 -20.80 -35.43 -25.17
CA GLU A 129 -20.01 -35.24 -23.95
C GLU A 129 -19.01 -34.10 -24.09
N VAL A 130 -18.88 -33.27 -23.06
CA VAL A 130 -17.88 -32.20 -22.97
C VAL A 130 -16.93 -32.49 -21.82
N VAL A 131 -15.63 -32.38 -22.08
CA VAL A 131 -14.56 -32.65 -21.10
C VAL A 131 -13.65 -31.42 -20.99
N CYS A 132 -13.53 -30.85 -19.80
CA CYS A 132 -12.50 -29.87 -19.47
C CYS A 132 -11.12 -30.52 -19.55
N CYS A 133 -10.23 -30.05 -20.43
CA CYS A 133 -8.94 -30.69 -20.69
C CYS A 133 -7.71 -29.88 -20.25
N ASP A 134 -7.88 -28.77 -19.52
CA ASP A 134 -6.78 -27.99 -18.97
C ASP A 134 -6.44 -28.38 -17.52
N LEU A 135 -5.30 -27.89 -17.01
CA LEU A 135 -4.82 -28.19 -15.66
C LEU A 135 -5.88 -27.86 -14.58
N PRO A 136 -6.05 -28.71 -13.55
CA PRO A 136 -6.82 -28.36 -12.36
C PRO A 136 -6.26 -27.10 -11.73
N LEU A 137 -7.12 -26.27 -11.13
CA LEU A 137 -6.72 -25.02 -10.49
C LEU A 137 -5.64 -25.28 -9.43
N ALA A 138 -5.81 -26.27 -8.56
CA ALA A 138 -4.82 -26.55 -7.50
C ALA A 138 -3.48 -27.15 -8.01
N ASP A 139 -3.31 -27.34 -9.32
CA ASP A 139 -2.11 -27.96 -9.88
C ASP A 139 -0.90 -27.01 -9.82
N PRO A 140 0.26 -27.45 -9.26
CA PRO A 140 1.47 -26.63 -9.20
C PRO A 140 2.04 -26.28 -10.59
N GLY A 141 1.57 -26.90 -11.68
CA GLY A 141 1.87 -26.49 -13.04
C GLY A 141 1.45 -25.06 -13.37
N TRP A 142 0.50 -24.46 -12.64
CA TRP A 142 0.18 -23.03 -12.75
C TRP A 142 1.28 -22.12 -12.20
N THR A 143 2.10 -22.61 -11.27
CA THR A 143 3.22 -21.90 -10.62
C THR A 143 4.60 -22.39 -11.10
N ALA A 144 4.66 -23.35 -12.02
CA ALA A 144 5.90 -23.82 -12.64
C ALA A 144 6.43 -22.77 -13.63
N GLY A 145 7.24 -21.83 -13.15
CA GLY A 145 7.99 -20.86 -13.95
C GLY A 145 9.50 -21.11 -13.91
N PRO A 146 10.25 -20.76 -14.97
CA PRO A 146 11.68 -20.49 -14.88
C PRO A 146 11.90 -19.26 -13.98
N THR A 147 13.08 -19.18 -13.34
CA THR A 147 13.57 -17.96 -12.69
C THR A 147 13.35 -16.73 -13.59
N ASP A 148 12.74 -15.70 -13.00
CA ASP A 148 12.06 -14.51 -13.55
C ASP A 148 12.62 -13.88 -14.85
N PRO A 149 11.73 -13.30 -15.69
CA PRO A 149 11.35 -11.90 -15.45
C PRO A 149 9.84 -11.64 -15.54
N GLY A 150 9.26 -11.12 -14.45
CA GLY A 150 7.99 -10.42 -14.35
C GLY A 150 6.71 -11.20 -14.72
N PRO A 151 5.54 -10.74 -14.25
CA PRO A 151 4.25 -11.37 -14.56
C PRO A 151 3.93 -11.17 -16.03
N THR A 152 4.31 -12.12 -16.89
CA THR A 152 3.87 -12.16 -18.28
C THR A 152 2.42 -12.62 -18.34
N ALA A 153 1.51 -11.66 -18.23
CA ALA A 153 0.27 -11.66 -18.97
C ALA A 153 0.57 -11.87 -20.46
N GLY A 154 -0.35 -12.51 -21.19
CA GLY A 154 -0.25 -12.65 -22.64
C GLY A 154 0.13 -11.33 -23.30
N ALA A 155 1.03 -11.41 -24.28
CA ALA A 155 1.59 -10.31 -25.04
C ALA A 155 0.63 -9.11 -25.18
N ASP A 156 1.02 -7.99 -24.57
CA ASP A 156 0.38 -6.69 -24.67
C ASP A 156 0.67 -6.08 -26.07
N PRO A 157 -0.32 -5.82 -26.94
CA PRO A 157 -0.11 -5.11 -28.20
C PRO A 157 -0.26 -3.58 -28.06
N THR A 158 -0.39 -3.02 -26.85
CA THR A 158 -0.73 -1.60 -26.70
C THR A 158 0.06 -0.87 -25.61
N ALA A 159 1.37 -0.71 -25.80
CA ALA A 159 2.13 0.36 -25.15
C ALA A 159 2.27 1.55 -26.12
N GLY A 160 1.39 2.53 -25.97
CA GLY A 160 1.62 3.88 -26.51
C GLY A 160 2.71 4.57 -25.70
N GLY A 161 3.96 4.46 -26.16
CA GLY A 161 5.04 5.35 -25.78
C GLY A 161 5.23 6.41 -26.86
N GLU A 162 5.42 7.66 -26.47
CA GLU A 162 5.74 8.77 -27.36
C GLU A 162 6.93 8.42 -28.29
N PRO A 163 6.95 8.93 -29.54
CA PRO A 163 8.02 8.65 -30.48
C PRO A 163 9.30 9.37 -30.04
N ALA A 164 10.29 8.62 -29.57
CA ALA A 164 11.67 9.10 -29.51
C ALA A 164 12.18 9.32 -30.95
N PRO A 165 12.79 10.47 -31.27
CA PRO A 165 13.28 10.72 -32.61
C PRO A 165 14.62 10.02 -32.85
N ASP A 166 14.64 9.35 -34.00
CA ASP A 166 15.74 9.26 -34.95
C ASP A 166 16.80 8.14 -34.87
N ALA A 167 16.98 7.56 -36.07
CA ALA A 167 18.16 6.94 -36.67
C ALA A 167 18.99 5.90 -35.86
N GLY A 168 18.69 4.62 -36.12
CA GLY A 168 19.68 3.53 -36.05
C GLY A 168 19.48 2.57 -37.23
N GLU A 169 20.49 2.44 -38.09
CA GLU A 169 20.48 1.53 -39.25
C GLU A 169 20.11 0.09 -38.87
N PRO A 170 19.44 -0.67 -39.76
CA PRO A 170 19.17 -2.08 -39.52
C PRO A 170 20.48 -2.87 -39.45
N VAL A 171 20.79 -3.43 -38.28
CA VAL A 171 21.85 -4.43 -38.14
C VAL A 171 21.49 -5.62 -39.04
N PRO A 172 22.30 -5.95 -40.07
CA PRO A 172 22.01 -7.08 -40.96
C PRO A 172 22.20 -8.40 -40.19
N GLY A 173 21.11 -9.12 -39.88
CA GLY A 173 21.24 -10.48 -39.33
C GLY A 173 20.06 -11.02 -38.50
N LEU A 174 19.22 -10.17 -37.89
CA LEU A 174 18.05 -10.68 -37.15
C LEU A 174 16.90 -10.99 -38.12
N ARG A 175 16.56 -12.28 -38.27
CA ARG A 175 15.37 -12.73 -38.99
C ARG A 175 14.12 -12.07 -38.36
N ARG A 176 13.30 -11.38 -39.17
CA ARG A 176 11.97 -10.91 -38.73
C ARG A 176 11.14 -12.11 -38.25
N SER A 177 10.42 -11.95 -37.13
CA SER A 177 9.54 -13.01 -36.64
C SER A 177 8.41 -13.27 -37.65
N TYR A 178 7.88 -14.49 -37.70
CA TYR A 178 6.87 -14.85 -38.69
C TYR A 178 5.56 -14.10 -38.42
N ALA A 179 5.19 -13.90 -37.15
CA ALA A 179 4.05 -13.07 -36.77
C ALA A 179 4.23 -11.59 -37.20
N ALA A 180 5.45 -11.05 -37.11
CA ALA A 180 5.75 -9.69 -37.57
C ALA A 180 5.66 -9.58 -39.10
N ALA A 181 6.12 -10.60 -39.84
CA ALA A 181 5.98 -10.65 -41.30
C ALA A 181 4.50 -10.80 -41.73
N LEU A 182 3.73 -11.62 -41.03
CA LEU A 182 2.29 -11.80 -41.29
C LEU A 182 1.50 -10.52 -40.96
N SER A 183 1.83 -9.85 -39.86
CA SER A 183 1.25 -8.55 -39.49
C SER A 183 1.58 -7.45 -40.51
N ALA A 184 2.83 -7.42 -41.00
CA ALA A 184 3.30 -6.45 -42.00
C ALA A 184 2.70 -6.70 -43.41
N SER A 185 2.23 -7.91 -43.70
CA SER A 185 1.54 -8.22 -44.96
C SER A 185 0.10 -7.69 -45.03
N GLY A 186 -0.42 -7.19 -43.91
CA GLY A 186 -1.72 -6.51 -43.80
C GLY A 186 -1.64 -5.00 -44.04
N THR A 187 -2.77 -4.31 -43.89
CA THR A 187 -3.00 -2.91 -44.28
C THR A 187 -2.31 -1.83 -43.42
N GLY A 188 -1.33 -2.21 -42.58
CA GLY A 188 -0.41 -1.26 -41.94
C GLY A 188 -0.96 -0.41 -40.78
N ARG A 189 -2.09 -0.75 -40.13
CA ARG A 189 -2.52 -0.05 -38.90
C ARG A 189 -1.61 -0.37 -37.71
N ASP A 190 -1.42 0.59 -36.81
CA ASP A 190 -0.88 0.34 -35.47
C ASP A 190 -2.03 0.00 -34.50
N GLY A 191 -1.86 -1.04 -33.68
CA GLY A 191 -2.76 -1.36 -32.55
C GLY A 191 -3.88 -2.39 -32.77
N ASP A 192 -4.21 -2.82 -33.99
CA ASP A 192 -5.08 -4.01 -34.20
C ASP A 192 -4.22 -5.29 -34.11
N ASP A 193 -4.62 -6.29 -33.33
CA ASP A 193 -3.83 -7.52 -33.15
C ASP A 193 -3.86 -8.45 -34.39
N LEU A 194 -2.93 -9.40 -34.45
CA LEU A 194 -2.79 -10.33 -35.58
C LEU A 194 -4.07 -11.15 -35.83
N TRP A 195 -4.78 -11.50 -34.76
CA TRP A 195 -5.96 -12.34 -34.82
C TRP A 195 -7.11 -11.63 -35.54
N ASP A 196 -7.39 -10.38 -35.18
CA ASP A 196 -8.45 -9.58 -35.80
C ASP A 196 -8.23 -9.43 -37.31
N ARG A 197 -6.98 -9.24 -37.74
CA ARG A 197 -6.63 -9.03 -39.16
C ARG A 197 -6.74 -10.28 -40.02
N VAL A 198 -6.33 -11.42 -39.47
CA VAL A 198 -6.20 -12.67 -40.25
C VAL A 198 -7.45 -13.53 -40.14
N VAL A 199 -8.15 -13.49 -39.00
CA VAL A 199 -9.30 -14.34 -38.71
C VAL A 199 -10.60 -13.53 -38.77
N GLU A 200 -10.79 -12.56 -37.87
CA GLU A 200 -12.11 -11.93 -37.66
C GLU A 200 -12.63 -11.16 -38.88
N VAL A 201 -11.85 -10.22 -39.39
CA VAL A 201 -12.34 -9.28 -40.42
C VAL A 201 -12.42 -9.93 -41.81
N ARG A 202 -11.73 -11.06 -42.02
CA ARG A 202 -11.74 -11.84 -43.28
C ARG A 202 -12.74 -13.00 -43.27
N ALA A 203 -13.23 -13.41 -42.11
CA ALA A 203 -14.19 -14.51 -41.99
C ALA A 203 -15.52 -14.31 -42.73
N PRO A 204 -16.11 -13.09 -42.86
CA PRO A 204 -17.40 -12.94 -43.51
C PRO A 204 -17.39 -13.44 -44.96
N GLY A 205 -18.35 -14.29 -45.32
CA GLY A 205 -18.43 -14.93 -46.63
C GLY A 205 -17.51 -16.14 -46.84
N CYS A 206 -16.63 -16.47 -45.88
CA CYS A 206 -15.77 -17.65 -45.94
C CYS A 206 -16.47 -18.91 -45.39
N PRO A 207 -16.17 -20.11 -45.90
CA PRO A 207 -16.65 -21.36 -45.30
C PRO A 207 -15.99 -21.61 -43.93
N PRO A 208 -16.66 -22.31 -42.98
CA PRO A 208 -16.13 -22.56 -41.64
C PRO A 208 -14.71 -23.16 -41.60
N GLU A 209 -14.39 -24.08 -42.52
CA GLU A 209 -13.05 -24.69 -42.60
C GLU A 209 -11.96 -23.68 -42.96
N ALA A 210 -12.25 -22.65 -43.77
CA ALA A 210 -11.29 -21.60 -44.07
C ALA A 210 -10.98 -20.76 -42.81
N VAL A 211 -11.99 -20.46 -42.00
CA VAL A 211 -11.83 -19.75 -40.72
C VAL A 211 -11.01 -20.59 -39.73
N ARG A 212 -11.30 -21.89 -39.63
CA ARG A 212 -10.53 -22.85 -38.81
C ARG A 212 -9.05 -22.88 -39.22
N ARG A 213 -8.76 -22.96 -40.52
CA ARG A 213 -7.38 -22.98 -41.05
C ARG A 213 -6.63 -21.68 -40.77
N ALA A 214 -7.29 -20.54 -40.90
CA ALA A 214 -6.71 -19.24 -40.54
C ALA A 214 -6.32 -19.20 -39.06
N ALA A 215 -7.21 -19.64 -38.17
CA ALA A 215 -6.95 -19.69 -36.73
C ALA A 215 -5.79 -20.62 -36.35
N LEU A 216 -5.75 -21.83 -36.92
CA LEU A 216 -4.63 -22.77 -36.74
C LEU A 216 -3.30 -22.18 -37.23
N GLY A 217 -3.32 -21.44 -38.36
CA GLY A 217 -2.15 -20.77 -38.89
C GLY A 217 -1.62 -19.66 -37.98
N VAL A 218 -2.51 -18.85 -37.39
CA VAL A 218 -2.12 -17.82 -36.40
C VAL A 218 -1.56 -18.47 -35.13
N GLY A 219 -2.20 -19.51 -34.62
CA GLY A 219 -1.71 -20.25 -33.45
C GLY A 219 -0.32 -20.87 -33.64
N TRP A 220 -0.08 -21.49 -34.80
CA TRP A 220 1.23 -22.01 -35.18
C TRP A 220 2.30 -20.92 -35.29
N ALA A 221 1.96 -19.79 -35.91
CA ALA A 221 2.84 -18.62 -36.03
C ALA A 221 3.31 -18.11 -34.66
N MET A 222 2.34 -17.88 -33.74
CA MET A 222 2.64 -17.38 -32.39
C MET A 222 3.51 -18.35 -31.61
N ARG A 223 3.18 -19.65 -31.66
CA ARG A 223 3.95 -20.68 -30.96
C ARG A 223 5.39 -20.78 -31.48
N THR A 224 5.56 -20.72 -32.80
CA THR A 224 6.87 -20.83 -33.45
C THR A 224 7.74 -19.63 -33.10
N ASP A 225 7.17 -18.43 -33.07
CA ASP A 225 7.87 -17.22 -32.65
C ASP A 225 8.30 -17.30 -31.16
N SER A 226 7.43 -17.77 -30.26
CA SER A 226 7.79 -18.00 -28.84
C SER A 226 8.92 -19.03 -28.70
N ALA A 227 8.80 -20.17 -29.39
CA ALA A 227 9.80 -21.22 -29.36
C ALA A 227 11.17 -20.76 -29.90
N ASN A 228 11.18 -19.87 -30.90
CA ASN A 228 12.40 -19.37 -31.53
C ASN A 228 13.07 -18.21 -30.77
N ARG A 229 12.32 -17.47 -29.93
CA ARG A 229 12.87 -16.35 -29.13
C ARG A 229 13.31 -16.79 -27.75
N ASP A 230 12.34 -17.16 -26.91
CA ASP A 230 12.53 -17.31 -25.46
C ASP A 230 12.25 -18.75 -24.98
N GLY A 231 11.83 -19.63 -25.89
CA GLY A 231 11.29 -20.95 -25.57
C GLY A 231 9.80 -20.90 -25.22
N VAL A 232 9.13 -22.05 -25.27
CA VAL A 232 7.72 -22.13 -24.83
C VAL A 232 7.69 -22.13 -23.29
N PRO A 233 6.88 -21.28 -22.63
CA PRO A 233 6.82 -21.19 -21.18
C PRO A 233 6.53 -22.54 -20.49
N ALA A 234 7.16 -22.78 -19.34
CA ALA A 234 7.02 -24.03 -18.59
C ALA A 234 5.56 -24.34 -18.19
N ARG A 235 4.79 -23.30 -17.85
CA ARG A 235 3.34 -23.37 -17.62
C ARG A 235 2.59 -23.92 -18.84
N ASP A 236 2.85 -23.41 -20.03
CA ASP A 236 2.18 -23.87 -21.26
C ASP A 236 2.57 -25.30 -21.62
N LEU A 237 3.83 -25.69 -21.38
CA LEU A 237 4.26 -27.08 -21.54
C LEU A 237 3.56 -28.04 -20.57
N ALA A 238 3.34 -27.62 -19.30
CA ALA A 238 2.59 -28.41 -18.32
C ALA A 238 1.12 -28.59 -18.76
N ARG A 239 0.49 -27.51 -19.22
CA ARG A 239 -0.87 -27.51 -19.77
C ARG A 239 -1.00 -28.46 -20.97
N GLU A 240 -0.08 -28.37 -21.93
CA GLU A 240 -0.09 -29.23 -23.13
C GLU A 240 0.11 -30.71 -22.82
N ARG A 241 0.96 -31.05 -21.85
CA ARG A 241 1.11 -32.45 -21.38
C ARG A 241 -0.20 -32.97 -20.80
N HIS A 242 -0.88 -32.15 -19.98
CA HIS A 242 -2.17 -32.50 -19.41
C HIS A 242 -3.25 -32.66 -20.49
N MET A 243 -3.36 -31.70 -21.41
CA MET A 243 -4.29 -31.76 -22.54
C MET A 243 -4.10 -33.03 -23.38
N ARG A 244 -2.85 -33.39 -23.72
CA ARG A 244 -2.55 -34.63 -24.46
C ARG A 244 -3.03 -35.87 -23.72
N ARG A 245 -2.84 -35.93 -22.40
CA ARG A 245 -3.31 -37.04 -21.57
C ARG A 245 -4.83 -37.15 -21.59
N VAL A 246 -5.55 -36.04 -21.37
CA VAL A 246 -7.03 -36.02 -21.37
C VAL A 246 -7.58 -36.38 -22.76
N LEU A 247 -6.97 -35.89 -23.84
CA LEU A 247 -7.37 -36.22 -25.20
C LEU A 247 -7.16 -37.70 -25.53
N ALA A 248 -6.06 -38.29 -25.06
CA ALA A 248 -5.81 -39.72 -25.22
C ALA A 248 -6.86 -40.54 -24.45
N GLU A 249 -7.17 -40.17 -23.21
CA GLU A 249 -8.19 -40.80 -22.36
C GLU A 249 -9.59 -40.71 -23.01
N ALA A 250 -9.97 -39.55 -23.55
CA ALA A 250 -11.24 -39.35 -24.26
C ALA A 250 -11.37 -40.18 -25.55
N GLY A 251 -10.23 -40.54 -26.16
CA GLY A 251 -10.16 -41.29 -27.41
C GLY A 251 -10.01 -42.81 -27.27
N VAL A 252 -9.88 -43.36 -26.05
CA VAL A 252 -9.55 -44.77 -25.79
C VAL A 252 -10.52 -45.75 -26.48
N ASP A 253 -11.81 -45.41 -26.52
CA ASP A 253 -12.85 -46.26 -27.13
C ASP A 253 -13.01 -46.06 -28.65
N GLY A 254 -12.08 -45.35 -29.30
CA GLY A 254 -12.16 -45.02 -30.73
C GLY A 254 -13.15 -43.88 -31.06
N ARG A 255 -13.63 -43.17 -30.04
CA ARG A 255 -14.56 -42.03 -30.17
C ARG A 255 -13.94 -40.90 -30.97
N ARG A 256 -14.75 -40.20 -31.75
CA ARG A 256 -14.33 -39.00 -32.51
C ARG A 256 -14.23 -37.80 -31.56
N VAL A 257 -13.02 -37.49 -31.12
CA VAL A 257 -12.72 -36.37 -30.22
C VAL A 257 -12.43 -35.09 -31.00
N ALA A 258 -13.16 -34.02 -30.73
CA ALA A 258 -12.82 -32.66 -31.17
C ALA A 258 -12.19 -31.86 -30.01
N ALA A 259 -11.12 -31.12 -30.28
CA ALA A 259 -10.43 -30.30 -29.29
C ALA A 259 -10.65 -28.81 -29.62
N VAL A 260 -11.37 -28.10 -28.75
CA VAL A 260 -11.58 -26.65 -28.79
C VAL A 260 -10.62 -26.03 -27.77
N ILE A 261 -9.48 -25.58 -28.27
CA ILE A 261 -8.34 -25.17 -27.45
C ILE A 261 -7.71 -23.89 -28.02
N GLY A 262 -7.04 -23.12 -27.17
CA GLY A 262 -6.24 -21.97 -27.55
C GLY A 262 -5.36 -22.30 -28.75
N ALA A 263 -5.46 -21.49 -29.80
CA ALA A 263 -4.79 -21.76 -31.07
C ALA A 263 -3.27 -21.98 -30.91
N PHE A 264 -2.66 -21.32 -29.92
CA PHE A 264 -1.25 -21.48 -29.54
C PHE A 264 -0.88 -22.93 -29.16
N HIS A 265 -1.77 -23.68 -28.51
CA HIS A 265 -1.51 -25.04 -28.04
C HIS A 265 -1.75 -26.09 -29.14
N ALA A 266 -2.52 -25.78 -30.18
CA ALA A 266 -2.91 -26.74 -31.23
C ALA A 266 -1.73 -27.48 -31.89
N PRO A 267 -0.59 -26.82 -32.22
CA PRO A 267 0.56 -27.53 -32.79
C PRO A 267 1.15 -28.61 -31.87
N ALA A 268 1.12 -28.40 -30.55
CA ALA A 268 1.68 -29.33 -29.57
C ALA A 268 0.86 -30.62 -29.40
N LEU A 269 -0.37 -30.65 -29.92
CA LEU A 269 -1.27 -31.79 -29.79
C LEU A 269 -1.16 -32.81 -30.94
N VAL A 270 -0.50 -32.45 -32.05
CA VAL A 270 -0.27 -33.34 -33.22
C VAL A 270 1.14 -33.94 -33.21
N THR A 271 2.05 -33.38 -32.41
CA THR A 271 3.46 -33.79 -32.42
C THR A 271 3.63 -35.14 -31.73
N THR A 272 4.06 -36.17 -32.46
CA THR A 272 4.49 -37.44 -31.86
C THR A 272 5.70 -37.18 -30.97
N PRO A 273 5.77 -37.76 -29.75
CA PRO A 273 6.89 -37.53 -28.86
C PRO A 273 8.19 -37.96 -29.55
N SER A 274 9.14 -37.03 -29.65
CA SER A 274 10.51 -37.32 -30.03
C SER A 274 11.06 -38.36 -29.06
N THR A 275 11.74 -39.37 -29.60
CA THR A 275 12.43 -40.46 -28.89
C THR A 275 13.48 -39.96 -27.89
N ALA A 276 13.75 -38.66 -27.80
CA ALA A 276 14.63 -38.05 -26.80
C ALA A 276 13.99 -37.82 -25.41
N GLU A 277 12.65 -37.85 -25.26
CA GLU A 277 11.99 -37.66 -23.95
C GLU A 277 11.75 -38.96 -23.17
N VAL A 278 12.05 -40.13 -23.75
CA VAL A 278 11.71 -41.45 -23.17
C VAL A 278 12.73 -41.92 -22.11
N THR A 279 13.87 -41.26 -21.92
CA THR A 279 14.93 -41.76 -21.02
C THR A 279 14.85 -41.31 -19.56
N VAL A 280 13.79 -40.62 -19.10
CA VAL A 280 13.68 -40.20 -17.68
C VAL A 280 12.50 -40.83 -16.93
N ALA A 281 11.65 -41.63 -17.58
CA ALA A 281 10.48 -42.24 -16.95
C ALA A 281 10.60 -43.77 -16.83
N SER A 282 11.52 -44.26 -15.98
CA SER A 282 11.45 -45.62 -15.44
C SER A 282 11.46 -45.60 -13.91
N ALA A 283 10.34 -45.20 -13.31
CA ALA A 283 10.02 -45.54 -11.94
C ALA A 283 8.52 -45.89 -11.86
N ARG A 284 8.22 -47.18 -11.83
CA ARG A 284 6.86 -47.70 -11.56
C ARG A 284 6.47 -47.38 -10.12
N PRO A 285 5.20 -47.04 -9.87
CA PRO A 285 4.53 -47.45 -8.63
C PRO A 285 3.47 -48.52 -8.88
N GLY A 286 3.41 -49.41 -7.89
CA GLY A 286 2.52 -50.55 -7.65
C GLY A 286 1.11 -50.52 -8.24
N THR A 287 0.77 -51.67 -8.79
CA THR A 287 -0.57 -52.21 -9.06
C THR A 287 -1.53 -52.07 -7.87
N ALA A 288 -2.66 -51.39 -8.09
CA ALA A 288 -3.92 -51.65 -7.38
C ALA A 288 -5.01 -51.87 -8.44
N ALA A 289 -5.73 -52.98 -8.30
CA ALA A 289 -6.65 -53.53 -9.27
C ALA A 289 -7.86 -52.61 -9.54
N ALA A 290 -8.18 -52.43 -10.81
CA ALA A 290 -9.40 -51.80 -11.28
C ALA A 290 -10.54 -52.84 -11.33
N ASP A 291 -11.67 -52.54 -10.69
CA ASP A 291 -12.96 -53.17 -11.00
C ASP A 291 -13.77 -52.23 -11.92
N PRO A 292 -14.55 -52.76 -12.88
CA PRO A 292 -15.15 -51.97 -13.95
C PRO A 292 -16.53 -51.45 -13.51
N VAL A 293 -16.78 -50.14 -13.64
CA VAL A 293 -18.12 -49.57 -13.44
C VAL A 293 -18.68 -49.07 -14.76
N ARG A 294 -19.74 -49.75 -15.19
CA ARG A 294 -20.65 -49.35 -16.27
C ARG A 294 -21.55 -48.19 -15.80
N SER A 295 -21.86 -47.35 -16.77
CA SER A 295 -22.80 -46.23 -16.79
C SER A 295 -24.15 -46.43 -16.06
N VAL A 296 -24.66 -45.30 -15.53
CA VAL A 296 -26.06 -44.81 -15.43
C VAL A 296 -26.49 -44.36 -14.02
N THR A 297 -26.75 -43.04 -13.91
CA THR A 297 -27.57 -42.29 -12.91
C THR A 297 -27.47 -42.66 -11.43
N THR A 298 -26.84 -41.81 -10.62
CA THR A 298 -27.24 -41.52 -9.22
C THR A 298 -26.54 -40.25 -8.71
N ALA A 299 -27.23 -39.48 -7.86
CA ALA A 299 -26.79 -38.20 -7.31
C ALA A 299 -25.44 -38.28 -6.57
N PRO A 300 -24.61 -37.21 -6.55
CA PRO A 300 -23.31 -37.25 -5.91
C PRO A 300 -23.45 -37.23 -4.39
N ARG A 301 -23.02 -38.32 -3.73
CA ARG A 301 -22.67 -38.32 -2.29
C ARG A 301 -21.36 -37.57 -2.10
N PRO A 302 -21.19 -36.79 -1.01
CA PRO A 302 -19.98 -36.01 -0.77
C PRO A 302 -18.79 -36.94 -0.50
N ALA A 303 -17.71 -36.73 -1.25
CA ALA A 303 -16.43 -37.39 -1.02
C ALA A 303 -15.88 -36.96 0.35
N ALA A 304 -15.37 -37.94 1.09
CA ALA A 304 -14.71 -37.74 2.37
C ALA A 304 -13.43 -36.91 2.22
N THR A 305 -13.11 -36.23 3.30
CA THR A 305 -11.97 -35.35 3.53
C THR A 305 -10.63 -36.05 3.36
N ASP A 306 -9.90 -35.72 2.31
CA ASP A 306 -8.43 -35.78 2.26
C ASP A 306 -7.91 -34.35 2.11
N GLY A 307 -6.97 -33.96 2.98
CA GLY A 307 -6.53 -32.59 3.26
C GLY A 307 -5.66 -31.90 2.19
N GLY A 308 -6.00 -32.02 0.91
CA GLY A 308 -5.52 -31.12 -0.14
C GLY A 308 -6.53 -29.98 -0.30
N GLY A 309 -6.09 -28.73 -0.17
CA GLY A 309 -6.97 -27.55 -0.27
C GLY A 309 -7.79 -27.57 -1.57
N THR A 310 -9.09 -27.79 -1.47
CA THR A 310 -9.98 -27.86 -2.63
C THR A 310 -10.19 -26.45 -3.18
N ALA A 311 -9.98 -26.28 -4.50
CA ALA A 311 -10.24 -25.01 -5.16
C ALA A 311 -11.73 -24.64 -5.04
N VAL A 312 -12.01 -23.40 -4.65
CA VAL A 312 -13.40 -22.91 -4.58
C VAL A 312 -13.74 -22.31 -5.93
N THR A 313 -14.80 -22.82 -6.55
CA THR A 313 -15.29 -22.33 -7.86
C THR A 313 -16.73 -21.87 -7.77
N SER A 314 -17.10 -20.84 -8.56
CA SER A 314 -18.46 -20.33 -8.70
C SER A 314 -18.77 -19.93 -10.15
N LEU A 315 -20.07 -19.84 -10.49
CA LEU A 315 -20.57 -19.27 -11.73
C LEU A 315 -21.33 -17.97 -11.41
N VAL A 316 -20.84 -16.83 -11.88
CA VAL A 316 -21.39 -15.51 -11.58
C VAL A 316 -21.86 -14.77 -12.83
N PRO A 317 -22.89 -13.90 -12.74
CA PRO A 317 -23.20 -12.95 -13.79
C PRO A 317 -21.99 -12.04 -14.09
N TYR A 318 -21.79 -11.72 -15.36
CA TYR A 318 -20.77 -10.78 -15.81
C TYR A 318 -21.40 -9.68 -16.67
N ALA A 319 -20.59 -8.76 -17.20
CA ALA A 319 -21.09 -7.59 -17.93
C ALA A 319 -20.15 -7.20 -19.08
N PHE A 320 -20.70 -6.54 -20.11
CA PHE A 320 -19.91 -6.11 -21.27
C PHE A 320 -18.85 -5.06 -20.96
N ASP A 321 -19.14 -4.11 -20.07
CA ASP A 321 -18.17 -3.12 -19.60
C ASP A 321 -16.93 -3.76 -18.96
N LEU A 322 -17.08 -4.91 -18.32
CA LEU A 322 -15.99 -5.69 -17.71
C LEU A 322 -15.31 -6.66 -18.69
N LEU A 323 -15.98 -7.03 -19.79
CA LEU A 323 -15.34 -7.78 -20.88
C LEU A 323 -14.42 -6.90 -21.72
N ASP A 324 -14.64 -5.59 -21.71
CA ASP A 324 -13.82 -4.67 -22.48
C ASP A 324 -12.39 -4.66 -21.95
N SER A 325 -11.41 -4.81 -22.84
CA SER A 325 -9.98 -4.79 -22.47
C SER A 325 -9.55 -3.53 -21.69
N ARG A 326 -10.23 -2.38 -21.87
CA ARG A 326 -9.95 -1.13 -21.15
C ARG A 326 -10.33 -1.18 -19.67
N SER A 327 -11.08 -2.20 -19.24
CA SER A 327 -11.42 -2.42 -17.83
C SER A 327 -10.25 -2.99 -17.00
N GLY A 328 -9.15 -3.37 -17.64
CA GLY A 328 -8.01 -4.02 -17.00
C GLY A 328 -8.07 -5.56 -17.02
N TYR A 329 -9.05 -6.16 -17.70
CA TYR A 329 -9.08 -7.61 -17.96
C TYR A 329 -8.11 -7.98 -19.10
N PRO A 330 -7.00 -8.71 -18.84
CA PRO A 330 -5.93 -8.91 -19.84
C PRO A 330 -6.36 -9.70 -21.08
N ALA A 331 -7.31 -10.62 -20.94
CA ALA A 331 -7.88 -11.38 -22.05
C ALA A 331 -9.19 -10.77 -22.58
N GLY A 332 -9.47 -9.51 -22.24
CA GLY A 332 -10.66 -8.79 -22.68
C GLY A 332 -10.69 -8.54 -24.18
N ILE A 333 -11.89 -8.28 -24.71
CA ILE A 333 -12.10 -7.95 -26.11
C ILE A 333 -12.57 -6.51 -26.25
N ARG A 334 -12.07 -5.77 -27.23
CA ARG A 334 -12.54 -4.40 -27.47
C ARG A 334 -13.96 -4.38 -28.02
N ASP A 335 -14.74 -3.44 -27.52
CA ASP A 335 -16.07 -3.11 -28.01
C ASP A 335 -17.05 -4.32 -28.02
N PRO A 336 -17.33 -4.97 -26.87
CA PRO A 336 -18.10 -6.23 -26.81
C PRO A 336 -19.48 -6.21 -27.48
N ARG A 337 -20.21 -5.10 -27.45
CA ARG A 337 -21.52 -4.99 -28.13
C ARG A 337 -21.39 -4.97 -29.65
N TRP A 338 -20.31 -4.40 -30.17
CA TRP A 338 -19.95 -4.56 -31.59
C TRP A 338 -19.67 -6.03 -31.92
N GLN A 339 -18.87 -6.71 -31.09
CA GLN A 339 -18.53 -8.13 -31.28
C GLN A 339 -19.77 -9.04 -31.24
N GLN A 340 -20.72 -8.76 -30.34
CA GLN A 340 -22.02 -9.45 -30.29
C GLN A 340 -22.81 -9.26 -31.59
N SER A 341 -22.76 -8.08 -32.19
CA SER A 341 -23.42 -7.78 -33.47
C SER A 341 -22.78 -8.53 -34.63
N VAL A 342 -21.45 -8.64 -34.66
CA VAL A 342 -20.70 -9.43 -35.64
C VAL A 342 -21.02 -10.92 -35.50
N PHE A 343 -21.06 -11.44 -34.28
CA PHE A 343 -21.47 -12.83 -34.01
C PHE A 343 -22.89 -13.11 -34.49
N THR A 344 -23.84 -12.20 -34.21
CA THR A 344 -25.24 -12.32 -34.64
C THR A 344 -25.40 -12.26 -36.17
N ALA A 345 -24.47 -11.61 -36.87
CA ALA A 345 -24.42 -11.62 -38.33
C ALA A 345 -24.01 -13.00 -38.90
N ALA A 346 -23.40 -13.87 -38.09
CA ALA A 346 -23.07 -15.25 -38.41
C ALA A 346 -22.28 -15.41 -39.73
N GLY A 347 -21.31 -14.51 -39.96
CA GLY A 347 -20.47 -14.52 -41.16
C GLY A 347 -21.12 -13.95 -42.42
N ASP A 348 -22.33 -13.39 -42.36
CA ASP A 348 -22.99 -12.72 -43.49
C ASP A 348 -22.49 -11.27 -43.65
N PRO A 349 -21.81 -10.93 -44.76
CA PRO A 349 -21.30 -9.58 -45.00
C PRO A 349 -22.38 -8.48 -45.00
N GLU A 350 -23.58 -8.76 -45.53
CA GLU A 350 -24.66 -7.76 -45.59
C GLU A 350 -25.20 -7.43 -44.19
N ARG A 351 -25.29 -8.46 -43.32
CA ARG A 351 -25.74 -8.26 -41.94
C ARG A 351 -24.71 -7.48 -41.10
N ILE A 352 -23.42 -7.63 -41.40
CA ILE A 352 -22.35 -6.82 -40.80
C ILE A 352 -22.46 -5.36 -41.24
N ARG A 353 -22.66 -5.08 -42.53
CA ARG A 353 -22.92 -3.70 -43.02
C ARG A 353 -24.14 -3.09 -42.34
N ALA A 354 -25.22 -3.86 -42.20
CA ALA A 354 -26.40 -3.41 -41.47
C ALA A 354 -26.12 -3.15 -39.97
N ALA A 355 -25.21 -3.91 -39.34
CA ALA A 355 -24.79 -3.67 -37.97
C ALA A 355 -23.95 -2.39 -37.84
N ALA A 356 -23.02 -2.14 -38.78
CA ALA A 356 -22.27 -0.89 -38.86
C ALA A 356 -23.20 0.32 -38.99
N ALA A 357 -24.19 0.25 -39.90
CA ALA A 357 -25.17 1.32 -40.07
C ALA A 357 -26.00 1.58 -38.80
N ARG A 358 -26.38 0.53 -38.07
CA ARG A 358 -27.07 0.67 -36.76
C ARG A 358 -26.17 1.33 -35.72
N ALA A 359 -24.93 0.87 -35.57
CA ALA A 359 -23.98 1.45 -34.62
C ALA A 359 -23.73 2.94 -34.91
N VAL A 360 -23.51 3.32 -36.17
CA VAL A 360 -23.35 4.72 -36.58
C VAL A 360 -24.61 5.54 -36.27
N THR A 361 -25.80 4.99 -36.53
CA THR A 361 -27.07 5.68 -36.23
C THR A 361 -27.25 5.92 -34.73
N ASP A 362 -26.88 4.94 -33.90
CA ASP A 362 -26.92 5.04 -32.45
C ASP A 362 -25.88 6.04 -31.92
N LEU A 363 -24.68 6.08 -32.50
CA LEU A 363 -23.66 7.09 -32.19
C LEU A 363 -24.14 8.51 -32.48
N CYS A 364 -24.77 8.73 -33.64
CA CYS A 364 -25.39 10.01 -33.96
C CYS A 364 -26.50 10.38 -32.97
N ARG A 365 -27.23 9.40 -32.41
CA ARG A 365 -28.25 9.65 -31.38
C ARG A 365 -27.62 10.11 -30.07
N GLU A 366 -26.57 9.43 -29.60
CA GLU A 366 -25.85 9.80 -28.37
C GLU A 366 -25.17 11.16 -28.48
N LEU A 367 -24.55 11.46 -29.62
CA LEU A 367 -23.96 12.78 -29.88
C LEU A 367 -25.01 13.90 -29.82
N ARG A 368 -26.19 13.68 -30.41
CA ARG A 368 -27.31 14.64 -30.30
C ARG A 368 -27.80 14.80 -28.87
N ALA A 369 -27.88 13.71 -28.09
CA ALA A 369 -28.23 13.78 -26.67
C ALA A 369 -27.20 14.57 -25.84
N ALA A 370 -25.93 14.53 -26.23
CA ALA A 370 -24.85 15.33 -25.65
C ALA A 370 -24.78 16.78 -26.17
N GLY A 371 -25.73 17.21 -27.02
CA GLY A 371 -25.81 18.58 -27.53
C GLY A 371 -25.02 18.85 -28.82
N HIS A 372 -24.49 17.82 -29.49
CA HIS A 372 -23.75 17.97 -30.74
C HIS A 372 -24.59 17.66 -31.98
N THR A 373 -24.32 18.35 -33.09
CA THR A 373 -24.96 18.09 -34.39
C THR A 373 -24.41 16.82 -35.02
N ALA A 374 -25.27 15.83 -35.24
CA ALA A 374 -24.98 14.61 -35.99
C ALA A 374 -26.27 14.12 -36.64
N GLY A 375 -26.48 14.46 -37.92
CA GLY A 375 -27.68 14.17 -38.69
C GLY A 375 -27.59 12.89 -39.52
N THR A 376 -28.56 12.73 -40.44
CA THR A 376 -28.60 11.61 -41.38
C THR A 376 -27.49 11.70 -42.43
N GLY A 377 -27.10 12.92 -42.83
CA GLY A 377 -26.01 13.14 -43.78
C GLY A 377 -24.68 12.60 -43.25
N GLU A 378 -24.31 12.95 -42.02
CA GLU A 378 -23.10 12.43 -41.38
C GLU A 378 -23.17 10.92 -41.16
N ALA A 379 -24.34 10.38 -40.81
CA ALA A 379 -24.51 8.93 -40.66
C ALA A 379 -24.30 8.18 -42.00
N THR A 380 -24.91 8.66 -43.08
CA THR A 380 -24.73 8.08 -44.42
C THR A 380 -23.28 8.16 -44.88
N GLU A 381 -22.64 9.31 -44.67
CA GLU A 381 -21.25 9.52 -45.05
C GLU A 381 -20.29 8.63 -44.23
N THR A 382 -20.55 8.46 -42.93
CA THR A 382 -19.76 7.56 -42.06
C THR A 382 -19.86 6.10 -42.53
N VAL A 383 -21.06 5.63 -42.85
CA VAL A 383 -21.25 4.25 -43.36
C VAL A 383 -20.59 4.07 -44.72
N ARG A 384 -20.76 5.04 -45.64
CA ARG A 384 -20.10 5.04 -46.96
C ARG A 384 -18.59 4.94 -46.80
N LEU A 385 -17.99 5.78 -45.95
CA LEU A 385 -16.54 5.78 -45.72
C LEU A 385 -16.06 4.45 -45.12
N ALA A 386 -16.81 3.86 -44.17
CA ALA A 386 -16.46 2.55 -43.62
C ALA A 386 -16.46 1.45 -44.71
N ASP A 387 -17.45 1.45 -45.59
CA ASP A 387 -17.53 0.51 -46.73
C ASP A 387 -16.40 0.73 -47.74
N ASP A 388 -16.07 1.98 -48.05
CA ASP A 388 -14.97 2.31 -48.97
C ASP A 388 -13.61 1.90 -48.39
N LEU A 389 -13.40 2.11 -47.08
CA LEU A 389 -12.20 1.63 -46.37
C LEU A 389 -12.11 0.10 -46.42
N ALA A 390 -13.22 -0.61 -46.25
CA ALA A 390 -13.26 -2.07 -46.38
C ALA A 390 -12.87 -2.52 -47.80
N ARG A 391 -13.41 -1.87 -48.83
CA ARG A 391 -13.11 -2.18 -50.24
C ARG A 391 -11.65 -1.89 -50.60
N LEU A 392 -11.10 -0.76 -50.15
CA LEU A 392 -9.69 -0.41 -50.37
C LEU A 392 -8.72 -1.44 -49.76
N ARG A 393 -9.21 -2.22 -48.80
CA ARG A 393 -8.43 -3.18 -48.02
C ARG A 393 -8.75 -4.63 -48.35
N ASP A 394 -9.54 -4.84 -49.41
CA ASP A 394 -9.98 -6.16 -49.87
C ASP A 394 -10.70 -6.96 -48.77
N LEU A 395 -11.54 -6.26 -47.99
CA LEU A 395 -12.35 -6.85 -46.94
C LEU A 395 -13.80 -7.07 -47.42
N PRO A 396 -14.45 -8.18 -47.03
CA PRO A 396 -15.82 -8.48 -47.46
C PRO A 396 -16.86 -7.50 -46.88
N ALA A 397 -16.62 -6.95 -45.70
CA ALA A 397 -17.47 -6.00 -44.99
C ALA A 397 -16.62 -5.11 -44.07
N PRO A 398 -17.12 -3.94 -43.63
CA PRO A 398 -16.41 -3.08 -42.68
C PRO A 398 -16.24 -3.77 -41.32
N GLY A 399 -14.98 -3.92 -40.89
CA GLY A 399 -14.63 -4.38 -39.55
C GLY A 399 -14.70 -3.27 -38.52
N ARG A 400 -14.39 -3.60 -37.26
CA ARG A 400 -14.37 -2.66 -36.14
C ARG A 400 -13.52 -1.43 -36.44
N GLY A 401 -12.31 -1.66 -36.96
CA GLY A 401 -11.37 -0.58 -37.23
C GLY A 401 -11.84 0.33 -38.36
N GLU A 402 -12.44 -0.21 -39.43
CA GLU A 402 -13.02 0.60 -40.52
C GLU A 402 -14.16 1.49 -40.02
N VAL A 403 -15.01 0.96 -39.13
CA VAL A 403 -16.08 1.74 -38.50
C VAL A 403 -15.51 2.84 -37.60
N LEU A 404 -14.52 2.53 -36.76
CA LEU A 404 -13.90 3.53 -35.87
C LEU A 404 -13.19 4.64 -36.64
N GLU A 405 -12.45 4.29 -37.69
CA GLU A 405 -11.75 5.25 -38.55
C GLU A 405 -12.75 6.17 -39.26
N ALA A 406 -13.84 5.61 -39.79
CA ALA A 406 -14.89 6.39 -40.42
C ALA A 406 -15.61 7.32 -39.41
N VAL A 407 -15.92 6.80 -38.22
CA VAL A 407 -16.55 7.57 -37.14
C VAL A 407 -15.65 8.72 -36.67
N THR A 408 -14.38 8.45 -36.40
CA THR A 408 -13.43 9.49 -35.97
C THR A 408 -13.26 10.55 -37.07
N THR A 409 -13.23 10.14 -38.33
CA THR A 409 -13.09 11.06 -39.48
C THR A 409 -14.32 11.95 -39.65
N VAL A 410 -15.52 11.36 -39.74
CA VAL A 410 -16.74 12.08 -40.11
C VAL A 410 -17.40 12.73 -38.89
N LEU A 411 -17.50 12.01 -37.77
CA LEU A 411 -18.16 12.50 -36.55
C LEU A 411 -17.19 13.22 -35.61
N GLY A 412 -15.91 12.85 -35.60
CA GLY A 412 -14.89 13.47 -34.74
C GLY A 412 -14.31 14.77 -35.32
N GLN A 413 -14.23 14.91 -36.64
CA GLN A 413 -13.82 16.14 -37.36
C GLN A 413 -12.46 16.73 -36.92
N GLY A 414 -11.58 15.92 -36.31
CA GLY A 414 -10.28 16.37 -35.81
C GLY A 414 -10.32 17.17 -34.50
N GLU A 415 -11.48 17.32 -33.86
CA GLU A 415 -11.62 18.04 -32.59
C GLU A 415 -11.39 17.12 -31.39
N LEU A 416 -10.25 17.26 -30.72
CA LEU A 416 -9.90 16.43 -29.55
C LEU A 416 -10.68 16.81 -28.28
N LEU A 417 -10.99 18.09 -28.10
CA LEU A 417 -11.68 18.63 -26.93
C LEU A 417 -13.14 19.00 -27.26
N GLY A 418 -14.04 18.88 -26.28
CA GLY A 418 -15.47 19.09 -26.50
C GLY A 418 -16.09 17.92 -27.27
N ARG A 419 -16.18 18.04 -28.60
CA ARG A 419 -16.82 17.05 -29.48
C ARG A 419 -16.13 15.69 -29.43
N GLY A 420 -14.79 15.65 -29.45
CA GLY A 420 -14.02 14.41 -29.31
C GLY A 420 -14.32 13.67 -28.01
N ARG A 421 -14.46 14.39 -26.89
CA ARG A 421 -14.83 13.79 -25.59
C ARG A 421 -16.27 13.25 -25.60
N ALA A 422 -17.21 13.98 -26.21
CA ALA A 422 -18.59 13.51 -26.35
C ALA A 422 -18.66 12.26 -27.26
N LEU A 423 -17.87 12.24 -28.35
CA LEU A 423 -17.76 11.09 -29.23
C LEU A 423 -17.14 9.88 -28.50
N ALA A 424 -16.09 10.08 -27.70
CA ALA A 424 -15.50 9.00 -26.90
C ALA A 424 -16.52 8.37 -25.94
N LYS A 425 -17.32 9.19 -25.26
CA LYS A 425 -18.40 8.72 -24.37
C LYS A 425 -19.53 8.01 -25.15
N ALA A 426 -19.87 8.52 -26.33
CA ALA A 426 -20.85 7.87 -27.22
C ALA A 426 -20.34 6.51 -27.72
N LEU A 427 -19.05 6.41 -28.11
CA LEU A 427 -18.39 5.17 -28.51
C LEU A 427 -18.41 4.14 -27.38
N GLU A 428 -18.09 4.55 -26.15
CA GLU A 428 -18.19 3.69 -24.97
C GLU A 428 -19.63 3.16 -24.80
N SER A 429 -20.63 4.05 -24.81
CA SER A 429 -22.03 3.64 -24.63
C SER A 429 -22.55 2.70 -25.74
N VAL A 430 -22.21 2.99 -27.00
CA VAL A 430 -22.77 2.27 -28.16
C VAL A 430 -22.01 0.98 -28.46
N LEU A 431 -20.67 1.00 -28.42
CA LEU A 431 -19.84 -0.12 -28.84
C LEU A 431 -19.47 -1.08 -27.70
N VAL A 432 -19.36 -0.59 -26.45
CA VAL A 432 -19.15 -1.47 -25.29
C VAL A 432 -20.48 -1.98 -24.77
N GLY A 433 -21.42 -1.07 -24.49
CA GLY A 433 -22.71 -1.39 -23.91
C GLY A 433 -22.64 -1.77 -22.43
N ALA A 434 -23.80 -1.82 -21.77
CA ALA A 434 -23.94 -2.15 -20.35
C ALA A 434 -24.74 -3.45 -20.13
N GLU A 435 -24.77 -4.32 -21.14
CA GLU A 435 -25.52 -5.58 -21.08
C GLU A 435 -24.90 -6.52 -20.04
N ARG A 436 -25.78 -7.22 -19.30
CA ARG A 436 -25.40 -8.10 -18.20
C ARG A 436 -25.97 -9.49 -18.38
N GLY A 437 -25.16 -10.49 -18.07
CA GLY A 437 -25.61 -11.86 -18.11
C GLY A 437 -26.53 -12.20 -16.94
N ARG A 438 -27.15 -13.37 -17.04
CA ARG A 438 -28.05 -13.93 -16.03
C ARG A 438 -27.81 -15.42 -15.93
N ILE A 439 -27.58 -15.90 -14.70
CA ILE A 439 -27.45 -17.33 -14.42
C ILE A 439 -28.81 -18.03 -14.58
N ALA A 440 -28.80 -19.32 -14.93
CA ALA A 440 -30.03 -20.10 -15.05
C ALA A 440 -30.68 -20.33 -13.67
N PRO A 441 -32.01 -20.45 -13.60
CA PRO A 441 -32.70 -20.89 -12.38
C PRO A 441 -32.15 -22.23 -11.88
N GLY A 442 -31.93 -22.36 -10.57
CA GLY A 442 -31.38 -23.58 -9.97
C GLY A 442 -29.86 -23.74 -10.08
N THR A 443 -29.15 -22.74 -10.61
CA THR A 443 -27.67 -22.68 -10.51
C THR A 443 -27.26 -22.68 -9.04
N PRO A 444 -26.31 -23.53 -8.60
CA PRO A 444 -25.81 -23.53 -7.23
C PRO A 444 -25.22 -22.18 -6.85
N ARG A 445 -25.65 -21.63 -5.72
CA ARG A 445 -25.14 -20.37 -5.13
C ARG A 445 -24.81 -20.61 -3.67
N SER A 446 -23.86 -19.85 -3.10
CA SER A 446 -23.70 -19.84 -1.65
C SER A 446 -24.98 -19.35 -0.98
N GLY A 447 -25.23 -19.77 0.27
CA GLY A 447 -26.35 -19.22 1.05
C GLY A 447 -26.19 -17.72 1.33
N LEU A 448 -24.95 -17.22 1.37
CA LEU A 448 -24.61 -15.84 1.69
C LEU A 448 -25.04 -14.85 0.60
N GLY A 449 -24.81 -15.18 -0.67
CA GLY A 449 -25.16 -14.30 -1.79
C GLY A 449 -26.63 -13.84 -1.78
N PRO A 450 -27.59 -14.78 -1.84
CA PRO A 450 -29.02 -14.47 -1.76
C PRO A 450 -29.43 -13.76 -0.46
N ALA A 451 -28.82 -14.11 0.67
CA ALA A 451 -29.10 -13.45 1.96
C ALA A 451 -28.70 -11.96 1.93
N VAL A 452 -27.52 -11.65 1.41
CA VAL A 452 -27.04 -10.26 1.25
C VAL A 452 -27.87 -9.50 0.23
N GLU A 453 -28.22 -10.11 -0.91
CA GLU A 453 -29.08 -9.48 -1.92
C GLU A 453 -30.46 -9.10 -1.37
N ALA A 454 -31.06 -9.97 -0.55
CA ALA A 454 -32.31 -9.69 0.14
C ALA A 454 -32.15 -8.52 1.14
N GLU A 455 -31.07 -8.50 1.92
CA GLU A 455 -30.78 -7.44 2.89
C GLU A 455 -30.54 -6.08 2.21
N LEU A 456 -29.77 -6.04 1.10
CA LEU A 456 -29.54 -4.84 0.29
C LEU A 456 -30.85 -4.29 -0.29
N THR A 457 -31.75 -5.16 -0.73
CA THR A 457 -33.07 -4.79 -1.22
C THR A 457 -33.91 -4.15 -0.11
N THR A 458 -33.95 -4.76 1.07
CA THR A 458 -34.64 -4.20 2.25
C THR A 458 -34.08 -2.84 2.66
N LEU A 459 -32.75 -2.67 2.62
CA LEU A 459 -32.05 -1.43 3.01
C LEU A 459 -32.01 -0.35 1.90
N ARG A 460 -32.56 -0.65 0.71
CA ARG A 460 -32.60 0.22 -0.46
C ARG A 460 -31.19 0.68 -0.89
N LEU A 461 -30.25 -0.25 -0.92
CA LEU A 461 -28.88 -0.04 -1.38
C LEU A 461 -28.70 -0.62 -2.80
N PRO A 462 -27.62 -0.25 -3.53
CA PRO A 462 -27.31 -0.87 -4.83
C PRO A 462 -27.26 -2.40 -4.74
N HIS A 463 -27.90 -3.08 -5.68
CA HIS A 463 -28.04 -4.55 -5.70
C HIS A 463 -27.93 -5.05 -7.16
N PRO A 464 -27.89 -6.37 -7.45
CA PRO A 464 -27.63 -6.89 -8.80
C PRO A 464 -28.50 -6.27 -9.92
N ASP A 465 -29.79 -6.06 -9.64
CA ASP A 465 -30.75 -5.52 -10.61
C ASP A 465 -30.72 -3.98 -10.68
N SER A 466 -30.08 -3.30 -9.72
CA SER A 466 -29.85 -1.85 -9.73
C SER A 466 -28.45 -1.53 -9.20
N PRO A 467 -27.41 -1.73 -10.03
CA PRO A 467 -26.00 -1.75 -9.62
C PRO A 467 -25.33 -0.38 -9.60
N LYS A 468 -26.06 0.69 -9.93
CA LYS A 468 -25.48 2.02 -10.14
C LYS A 468 -24.73 2.45 -8.89
N ALA A 469 -23.50 2.91 -9.10
CA ALA A 469 -22.67 3.46 -8.05
C ALA A 469 -23.42 4.57 -7.32
N ARG A 470 -23.33 4.59 -5.99
CA ARG A 470 -24.04 5.55 -5.16
C ARG A 470 -23.19 5.95 -3.97
N GLU A 471 -23.01 7.25 -3.81
CA GLU A 471 -22.48 7.80 -2.58
C GLU A 471 -23.60 7.94 -1.54
N VAL A 472 -23.33 7.56 -0.30
CA VAL A 472 -24.29 7.62 0.80
C VAL A 472 -23.63 8.25 2.02
N ARG A 473 -24.30 9.25 2.59
CA ARG A 473 -24.01 9.78 3.94
C ARG A 473 -24.99 9.16 4.91
N LEU A 474 -24.49 8.58 6.00
CA LEU A 474 -25.27 7.89 7.02
C LEU A 474 -25.15 8.63 8.36
N ASP A 475 -26.23 8.61 9.14
CA ASP A 475 -26.28 9.10 10.52
C ASP A 475 -26.72 7.93 11.44
N PRO A 476 -25.80 7.00 11.77
CA PRO A 476 -26.15 5.70 12.38
C PRO A 476 -26.76 5.81 13.78
N LEU A 477 -26.40 6.86 14.53
CA LEU A 477 -26.90 7.09 15.89
C LEU A 477 -28.28 7.78 15.90
N ARG A 478 -28.66 8.44 14.80
CA ARG A 478 -29.93 9.18 14.72
C ARG A 478 -31.05 8.37 14.09
N THR A 479 -30.76 7.47 13.16
CA THR A 479 -31.80 6.71 12.44
C THR A 479 -31.51 5.21 12.44
N GLU A 480 -32.50 4.41 12.84
CA GLU A 480 -32.38 2.94 12.86
C GLU A 480 -32.03 2.37 11.48
N LEU A 481 -32.58 2.96 10.42
CA LEU A 481 -32.33 2.53 9.05
C LEU A 481 -30.89 2.77 8.62
N ASP A 482 -30.29 3.91 8.97
CA ASP A 482 -28.86 4.15 8.69
C ASP A 482 -27.96 3.33 9.60
N GLY A 483 -28.38 3.04 10.83
CA GLY A 483 -27.71 2.07 11.71
C GLY A 483 -27.62 0.68 11.09
N ARG A 484 -28.73 0.15 10.54
CA ARG A 484 -28.74 -1.15 9.86
C ARG A 484 -27.90 -1.15 8.57
N ARG A 485 -27.87 -0.03 7.84
CA ARG A 485 -26.98 0.14 6.67
C ARG A 485 -25.52 0.10 7.07
N GLU A 486 -25.13 0.88 8.07
CA GLU A 486 -23.76 0.93 8.59
C GLU A 486 -23.31 -0.48 9.03
N ILE A 487 -24.14 -1.20 9.79
CA ILE A 487 -23.82 -2.57 10.24
C ILE A 487 -23.58 -3.52 9.06
N LEU A 488 -24.44 -3.50 8.03
CA LEU A 488 -24.24 -4.35 6.85
C LEU A 488 -22.94 -3.99 6.12
N LEU A 489 -22.66 -2.70 5.93
CA LEU A 489 -21.44 -2.24 5.26
C LEU A 489 -20.18 -2.66 6.02
N GLN A 490 -20.19 -2.53 7.35
CA GLN A 490 -19.09 -2.98 8.21
C GLN A 490 -18.90 -4.51 8.12
N ARG A 491 -19.99 -5.29 8.13
CA ARG A 491 -19.92 -6.76 7.97
C ARG A 491 -19.32 -7.17 6.62
N LEU A 492 -19.74 -6.52 5.54
CA LEU A 492 -19.20 -6.79 4.19
C LEU A 492 -17.74 -6.35 4.05
N GLN A 493 -17.35 -5.26 4.73
CA GLN A 493 -15.98 -4.76 4.77
C GLN A 493 -15.05 -5.73 5.51
N VAL A 494 -15.45 -6.22 6.69
CA VAL A 494 -14.71 -7.24 7.44
C VAL A 494 -14.56 -8.54 6.64
N CYS A 495 -15.59 -8.90 5.85
CA CYS A 495 -15.54 -10.04 4.94
C CYS A 495 -14.67 -9.82 3.69
N GLY A 496 -14.18 -8.60 3.43
CA GLY A 496 -13.37 -8.28 2.26
C GLY A 496 -14.14 -8.33 0.93
N VAL A 497 -15.45 -8.09 0.96
CA VAL A 497 -16.33 -8.23 -0.21
C VAL A 497 -16.15 -7.09 -1.23
N GLY A 498 -15.64 -5.93 -0.81
CA GLY A 498 -15.38 -4.79 -1.70
C GLY A 498 -16.66 -4.13 -2.24
N TYR A 499 -17.76 -4.20 -1.51
CA TYR A 499 -19.05 -3.60 -1.89
C TYR A 499 -19.11 -2.08 -1.63
N GLY A 500 -18.40 -1.60 -0.60
CA GLY A 500 -18.41 -0.21 -0.21
C GLY A 500 -17.06 0.24 0.33
N GLU A 501 -16.64 1.45 -0.07
CA GLU A 501 -15.43 2.09 0.44
C GLU A 501 -15.80 3.27 1.34
N PRO A 502 -15.22 3.36 2.57
CA PRO A 502 -15.47 4.48 3.46
C PRO A 502 -14.73 5.73 2.96
N ILE A 503 -15.44 6.85 2.92
CA ILE A 503 -14.87 8.17 2.60
C ILE A 503 -14.60 8.90 3.91
N ALA A 504 -13.37 9.40 4.07
CA ALA A 504 -12.98 10.15 5.27
C ALA A 504 -13.90 11.37 5.46
N VAL A 505 -14.42 11.53 6.68
CA VAL A 505 -15.22 12.69 7.09
C VAL A 505 -14.53 13.32 8.28
N SER A 506 -14.11 14.58 8.14
CA SER A 506 -13.65 15.39 9.27
C SER A 506 -14.88 15.88 10.05
N GLY A 507 -14.90 15.66 11.36
CA GLY A 507 -15.89 16.26 12.25
C GLY A 507 -15.54 17.72 12.50
N THR A 508 -16.52 18.60 12.62
CA THR A 508 -16.30 19.98 13.04
C THR A 508 -15.73 20.03 14.47
N GLY A 509 -14.45 20.41 14.61
CA GLY A 509 -13.73 20.49 15.90
C GLY A 509 -13.06 19.18 16.34
N ASP A 510 -12.66 19.08 17.61
CA ASP A 510 -11.99 17.89 18.18
C ASP A 510 -12.94 16.67 18.40
N GLY A 511 -14.15 16.71 17.85
CA GLY A 511 -15.16 15.65 18.01
C GLY A 511 -15.11 14.60 16.88
N ALA A 512 -15.25 13.32 17.24
CA ALA A 512 -15.41 12.25 16.26
C ALA A 512 -16.63 12.51 15.35
N ALA A 513 -16.45 12.32 14.03
CA ALA A 513 -17.53 12.52 13.07
C ALA A 513 -18.71 11.58 13.39
N LEU A 514 -19.85 12.15 13.79
CA LEU A 514 -21.09 11.41 14.10
C LEU A 514 -21.75 10.80 12.84
N THR A 515 -21.29 11.20 11.66
CA THR A 515 -21.80 10.72 10.37
C THR A 515 -20.71 10.02 9.58
N THR A 516 -21.05 8.92 8.90
CA THR A 516 -20.16 8.19 7.99
C THR A 516 -20.52 8.50 6.54
N ARG A 517 -19.54 8.43 5.63
CA ARG A 517 -19.76 8.52 4.17
C ARG A 517 -19.18 7.27 3.51
N TRP A 518 -19.91 6.75 2.52
CA TRP A 518 -19.56 5.54 1.81
C TRP A 518 -19.79 5.70 0.30
N GLN A 519 -18.89 5.15 -0.50
CA GLN A 519 -19.08 4.94 -1.93
C GLN A 519 -19.43 3.46 -2.17
N LEU A 520 -20.62 3.20 -2.70
CA LEU A 520 -21.16 1.84 -2.86
C LEU A 520 -21.23 1.45 -4.33
N VAL A 521 -20.74 0.25 -4.68
CA VAL A 521 -20.76 -0.28 -6.05
C VAL A 521 -21.02 -1.78 -6.04
N TRP A 522 -21.95 -2.25 -6.89
CA TRP A 522 -22.16 -3.68 -7.10
C TRP A 522 -21.45 -4.16 -8.37
N THR A 523 -20.42 -4.99 -8.21
CA THR A 523 -19.62 -5.59 -9.30
C THR A 523 -19.70 -7.13 -9.25
N PRO A 524 -19.33 -7.86 -10.32
CA PRO A 524 -19.21 -9.32 -10.27
C PRO A 524 -18.24 -9.84 -9.21
N SER A 525 -17.20 -9.05 -8.86
CA SER A 525 -16.26 -9.36 -7.78
C SER A 525 -16.95 -9.43 -6.42
N VAL A 526 -17.96 -8.57 -6.18
CA VAL A 526 -18.81 -8.65 -4.97
C VAL A 526 -19.53 -9.99 -4.92
N ALA A 527 -20.19 -10.40 -6.01
CA ALA A 527 -20.90 -11.68 -6.06
C ALA A 527 -19.96 -12.89 -5.85
N ALA A 528 -18.78 -12.87 -6.50
CA ALA A 528 -17.78 -13.92 -6.34
C ALA A 528 -17.20 -14.00 -4.93
N ARG A 529 -16.87 -12.85 -4.32
CA ARG A 529 -16.40 -12.78 -2.92
C ARG A 529 -17.44 -13.32 -1.95
N LEU A 530 -18.72 -13.03 -2.16
CA LEU A 530 -19.79 -13.58 -1.32
C LEU A 530 -19.84 -15.11 -1.38
N ASP A 531 -19.60 -15.72 -2.55
CA ASP A 531 -19.54 -17.18 -2.65
C ASP A 531 -18.31 -17.80 -1.96
N LEU A 532 -17.15 -17.13 -2.04
CA LEU A 532 -15.92 -17.56 -1.35
C LEU A 532 -16.07 -17.49 0.18
N VAL A 533 -16.60 -16.37 0.67
CA VAL A 533 -16.77 -16.13 2.11
C VAL A 533 -17.96 -16.92 2.68
N GLY A 534 -18.89 -17.40 1.84
CA GLY A 534 -20.05 -18.18 2.25
C GLY A 534 -19.72 -19.45 3.06
N VAL A 535 -18.50 -19.99 2.94
CA VAL A 535 -17.99 -21.10 3.78
C VAL A 535 -17.94 -20.71 5.27
N ARG A 536 -17.74 -19.41 5.56
CA ARG A 536 -17.65 -18.86 6.92
C ARG A 536 -19.02 -18.51 7.52
N GLY A 537 -20.09 -18.50 6.71
CA GLY A 537 -21.45 -18.25 7.17
C GLY A 537 -22.44 -17.97 6.03
N VAL A 538 -23.71 -18.30 6.26
CA VAL A 538 -24.80 -18.16 5.26
C VAL A 538 -25.54 -16.82 5.34
N THR A 539 -25.20 -15.96 6.31
CA THR A 539 -25.72 -14.58 6.45
C THR A 539 -24.55 -13.63 6.66
N ALA A 540 -24.71 -12.33 6.38
CA ALA A 540 -23.64 -11.34 6.56
C ALA A 540 -23.08 -11.33 7.99
N ALA A 541 -23.94 -11.49 9.00
CA ALA A 541 -23.55 -11.58 10.40
C ALA A 541 -22.70 -12.83 10.69
N LEU A 542 -23.13 -14.01 10.24
CA LEU A 542 -22.39 -15.26 10.45
C LEU A 542 -21.05 -15.24 9.70
N ALA A 543 -21.04 -14.74 8.47
CA ALA A 543 -19.85 -14.61 7.65
C ALA A 543 -18.80 -13.67 8.28
N ALA A 544 -19.23 -12.52 8.79
CA ALA A 544 -18.36 -11.59 9.52
C ALA A 544 -17.82 -12.23 10.81
N ALA A 545 -18.69 -12.89 11.60
CA ALA A 545 -18.26 -13.60 12.80
C ALA A 545 -17.27 -14.73 12.51
N GLY A 546 -17.52 -15.54 11.48
CA GLY A 546 -16.61 -16.60 11.04
C GLY A 546 -15.26 -16.05 10.57
N THR A 547 -15.26 -14.92 9.87
CA THR A 547 -14.04 -14.23 9.43
C THR A 547 -13.23 -13.70 10.61
N LEU A 548 -13.86 -13.03 11.57
CA LEU A 548 -13.18 -12.53 12.77
C LEU A 548 -12.66 -13.66 13.68
N ARG A 549 -13.38 -14.78 13.78
CA ARG A 549 -12.92 -15.98 14.51
C ARG A 549 -11.74 -16.68 13.82
N GLU A 550 -11.74 -16.74 12.50
CA GLU A 550 -10.58 -17.25 11.74
C GLU A 550 -9.36 -16.35 11.93
N ARG A 551 -9.51 -15.02 11.79
CA ARG A 551 -8.43 -14.06 12.07
C ARG A 551 -7.88 -14.25 13.49
N PHE A 552 -8.76 -14.35 14.48
CA PHE A 552 -8.36 -14.59 15.87
C PHE A 552 -7.60 -15.90 16.06
N ARG A 553 -8.01 -16.99 15.39
CA ARG A 553 -7.30 -18.27 15.45
C ARG A 553 -5.89 -18.18 14.87
N ARG A 554 -5.69 -17.41 13.79
CA ARG A 554 -4.37 -17.14 13.22
C ARG A 554 -3.51 -16.31 14.19
N GLU A 555 -4.05 -15.21 14.72
CA GLU A 555 -3.40 -14.39 15.75
C GLU A 555 -2.96 -15.24 16.97
N ALA A 556 -3.79 -16.20 17.40
CA ALA A 556 -3.46 -17.10 18.49
C ALA A 556 -2.38 -18.13 18.12
N ALA A 557 -2.36 -18.63 16.89
CA ALA A 557 -1.30 -19.51 16.39
C ALA A 557 0.06 -18.79 16.30
N ASP A 558 0.05 -17.48 16.04
CA ASP A 558 1.23 -16.62 15.92
C ASP A 558 1.78 -16.11 17.28
N GLY A 559 1.38 -16.74 18.38
CA GLY A 559 1.84 -16.38 19.73
C GLY A 559 0.90 -15.44 20.51
N GLY A 560 -0.30 -15.17 19.98
CA GLY A 560 -1.31 -14.33 20.60
C GLY A 560 -1.42 -12.94 19.94
N PRO A 561 -2.58 -12.26 20.02
CA PRO A 561 -2.75 -10.96 19.39
C PRO A 561 -1.95 -9.87 20.08
N THR A 562 -1.37 -8.99 19.29
CA THR A 562 -0.81 -7.71 19.75
C THR A 562 -1.93 -6.79 20.29
N ALA A 563 -1.56 -5.74 21.06
CA ALA A 563 -2.53 -4.75 21.55
C ALA A 563 -3.30 -4.08 20.39
N ALA A 564 -2.61 -3.66 19.34
CA ALA A 564 -3.23 -3.11 18.13
C ALA A 564 -4.21 -4.09 17.44
N GLN A 565 -3.84 -5.37 17.26
CA GLN A 565 -4.73 -6.39 16.68
C GLN A 565 -5.95 -6.64 17.56
N LEU A 566 -5.76 -6.66 18.89
CA LEU A 566 -6.85 -6.83 19.86
C LEU A 566 -7.85 -5.69 19.81
N LEU A 567 -7.37 -4.44 19.77
CA LEU A 567 -8.21 -3.25 19.63
C LEU A 567 -8.95 -3.23 18.29
N THR A 568 -8.28 -3.62 17.21
CA THR A 568 -8.89 -3.74 15.88
C THR A 568 -10.00 -4.80 15.90
N GLY A 569 -9.72 -5.99 16.43
CA GLY A 569 -10.71 -7.06 16.54
C GLY A 569 -11.91 -6.71 17.43
N LEU A 570 -11.70 -6.01 18.55
CA LEU A 570 -12.78 -5.53 19.41
C LEU A 570 -13.64 -4.48 18.69
N ARG A 571 -13.01 -3.52 17.99
CA ARG A 571 -13.71 -2.49 17.22
C ARG A 571 -14.52 -3.09 16.06
N ASP A 572 -13.93 -4.02 15.32
CA ASP A 572 -14.59 -4.69 14.19
C ASP A 572 -15.79 -5.52 14.67
N ALA A 573 -15.63 -6.27 15.76
CA ALA A 573 -16.73 -7.03 16.36
C ALA A 573 -17.89 -6.13 16.82
N ALA A 574 -17.57 -5.00 17.45
CA ALA A 574 -18.56 -4.03 17.93
C ALA A 574 -19.31 -3.35 16.78
N ARG A 575 -18.59 -2.91 15.73
CA ARG A 575 -19.18 -2.28 14.52
C ARG A 575 -20.03 -3.25 13.71
N CYS A 576 -19.67 -4.53 13.71
CA CYS A 576 -20.43 -5.59 13.03
C CYS A 576 -21.65 -6.08 13.81
N ASP A 577 -21.92 -5.52 15.00
CA ASP A 577 -23.01 -5.95 15.88
C ASP A 577 -22.91 -7.45 16.25
N LEU A 578 -21.76 -7.84 16.82
CA LEU A 578 -21.43 -9.22 17.20
C LEU A 578 -21.13 -9.32 18.71
N PRO A 579 -22.15 -9.33 19.58
CA PRO A 579 -21.98 -9.19 21.04
C PRO A 579 -21.18 -10.32 21.70
N GLU A 580 -21.27 -11.56 21.19
CA GLU A 580 -20.45 -12.68 21.68
C GLU A 580 -18.95 -12.41 21.49
N LEU A 581 -18.56 -11.97 20.30
CA LEU A 581 -17.15 -11.67 20.00
C LEU A 581 -16.65 -10.43 20.74
N VAL A 582 -17.52 -9.43 20.96
CA VAL A 582 -17.19 -8.29 21.84
C VAL A 582 -16.89 -8.79 23.25
N THR A 583 -17.70 -9.73 23.77
CA THR A 583 -17.50 -10.32 25.09
C THR A 583 -16.15 -11.05 25.18
N ASP A 584 -15.86 -11.95 24.23
CA ASP A 584 -14.59 -12.69 24.16
C ASP A 584 -13.38 -11.74 24.08
N ARG A 585 -13.49 -10.69 23.25
CA ARG A 585 -12.41 -9.71 23.07
C ARG A 585 -12.22 -8.80 24.29
N LEU A 586 -13.28 -8.45 25.02
CA LEU A 586 -13.19 -7.70 26.28
C LEU A 586 -12.48 -8.52 27.37
N GLU A 587 -12.79 -9.82 27.47
CA GLU A 587 -12.10 -10.72 28.41
C GLU A 587 -10.60 -10.81 28.11
N LEU A 588 -10.24 -10.94 26.84
CA LEU A 588 -8.84 -10.95 26.43
C LEU A 588 -8.16 -9.60 26.68
N ALA A 589 -8.84 -8.48 26.37
CA ALA A 589 -8.35 -7.13 26.61
C ALA A 589 -8.02 -6.87 28.08
N ALA A 590 -8.82 -7.41 29.01
CA ALA A 590 -8.56 -7.32 30.44
C ALA A 590 -7.26 -8.00 30.89
N THR A 591 -6.77 -8.99 30.13
CA THR A 591 -5.54 -9.72 30.45
C THR A 591 -4.30 -9.18 29.74
N VAL A 592 -4.45 -8.74 28.48
CA VAL A 592 -3.32 -8.37 27.61
C VAL A 592 -2.97 -6.89 27.75
N LEU A 593 -3.94 -6.00 27.58
CA LEU A 593 -3.68 -4.56 27.48
C LEU A 593 -2.96 -3.95 28.69
N PRO A 594 -3.28 -4.31 29.96
CA PRO A 594 -2.60 -3.72 31.11
C PRO A 594 -1.09 -3.96 31.17
N GLY A 595 -0.61 -5.04 30.54
CA GLY A 595 0.80 -5.44 30.58
C GLY A 595 1.60 -5.12 29.33
N THR A 596 0.94 -4.97 28.17
CA THR A 596 1.61 -4.86 26.87
C THR A 596 1.24 -3.59 26.10
N GLY A 597 0.15 -2.90 26.46
CA GLY A 597 -0.31 -1.72 25.74
C GLY A 597 0.60 -0.52 25.95
N THR A 598 0.95 0.17 24.87
CA THR A 598 1.54 1.52 24.92
C THR A 598 0.52 2.54 25.40
N LEU A 599 0.95 3.73 25.85
CA LEU A 599 0.02 4.76 26.31
C LEU A 599 -1.02 5.14 25.22
N PRO A 600 -0.64 5.39 23.95
CA PRO A 600 -1.62 5.67 22.90
C PRO A 600 -2.63 4.53 22.68
N GLU A 601 -2.19 3.27 22.74
CA GLU A 601 -3.09 2.12 22.60
C GLU A 601 -4.04 2.00 23.80
N LEU A 602 -3.59 2.28 25.02
CA LEU A 602 -4.44 2.29 26.20
C LEU A 602 -5.51 3.38 26.13
N LEU A 603 -5.18 4.57 25.62
CA LEU A 603 -6.17 5.64 25.42
C LEU A 603 -7.16 5.29 24.30
N ALA A 604 -6.68 4.72 23.19
CA ALA A 604 -7.56 4.21 22.13
C ALA A 604 -8.48 3.09 22.64
N ALA A 605 -8.01 2.28 23.60
CA ALA A 605 -8.84 1.32 24.30
C ALA A 605 -9.91 2.02 25.15
N LEU A 606 -9.55 3.02 25.96
CA LEU A 606 -10.49 3.78 26.76
C LEU A 606 -11.58 4.45 25.90
N ASP A 607 -11.22 5.02 24.76
CA ASP A 607 -12.19 5.58 23.80
C ASP A 607 -13.16 4.54 23.26
N LEU A 608 -12.65 3.36 22.94
CA LEU A 608 -13.47 2.25 22.45
C LEU A 608 -14.40 1.72 23.55
N LEU A 609 -13.91 1.58 24.78
CA LEU A 609 -14.71 1.16 25.95
C LEU A 609 -15.79 2.19 26.28
N GLU A 610 -15.47 3.48 26.14
CA GLU A 610 -16.40 4.57 26.36
C GLU A 610 -17.48 4.62 25.26
N ALA A 611 -17.10 4.40 24.00
CA ALA A 611 -18.06 4.25 22.90
C ALA A 611 -19.00 3.05 23.12
N LEU A 612 -18.49 1.93 23.67
CA LEU A 612 -19.32 0.79 24.07
C LEU A 612 -20.25 1.16 25.23
N ARG A 613 -19.75 1.86 26.25
CA ARG A 613 -20.52 2.29 27.43
C ARG A 613 -21.66 3.24 27.06
N ARG A 614 -21.43 4.14 26.09
CA ARG A 614 -22.41 5.13 25.59
C ARG A 614 -23.33 4.59 24.49
N GLU A 615 -23.25 3.30 24.15
CA GLU A 615 -24.07 2.68 23.08
C GLU A 615 -23.84 3.33 21.71
N HIS A 616 -22.66 3.91 21.48
CA HIS A 616 -22.27 4.47 20.18
C HIS A 616 -21.89 3.37 19.17
N LEU A 617 -21.75 2.13 19.63
CA LEU A 617 -21.47 0.95 18.82
C LEU A 617 -22.59 -0.08 19.03
N PRO A 618 -23.06 -0.76 17.97
CA PRO A 618 -24.26 -1.59 18.06
C PRO A 618 -24.07 -2.89 18.86
N GLY A 619 -22.87 -3.50 18.83
CA GLY A 619 -22.57 -4.77 19.51
C GLY A 619 -22.52 -4.72 21.05
N THR A 620 -23.15 -3.72 21.67
CA THR A 620 -23.13 -3.49 23.11
C THR A 620 -24.28 -4.22 23.82
N THR A 621 -23.96 -5.05 24.80
CA THR A 621 -24.93 -5.64 25.74
C THR A 621 -24.83 -4.95 27.11
N PRO A 622 -25.87 -5.02 27.97
CA PRO A 622 -25.79 -4.50 29.33
C PRO A 622 -24.58 -5.02 30.11
N ASP A 623 -24.29 -6.32 30.01
CA ASP A 623 -23.12 -6.95 30.65
C ASP A 623 -21.80 -6.48 30.02
N GLY A 624 -21.75 -6.34 28.69
CA GLY A 624 -20.60 -5.80 27.98
C GLY A 624 -20.29 -4.37 28.39
N ARG A 625 -21.31 -3.53 28.63
CA ARG A 625 -21.13 -2.16 29.15
C ARG A 625 -20.59 -2.13 30.57
N ALA A 626 -21.09 -3.01 31.45
CA ALA A 626 -20.57 -3.13 32.80
C ALA A 626 -19.08 -3.55 32.80
N ARG A 627 -18.74 -4.57 32.02
CA ARG A 627 -17.34 -5.02 31.83
C ARG A 627 -16.45 -3.95 31.21
N ALA A 628 -16.96 -3.20 30.24
CA ALA A 628 -16.22 -2.10 29.63
C ALA A 628 -15.91 -0.98 30.65
N ALA A 629 -16.86 -0.66 31.52
CA ALA A 629 -16.65 0.30 32.60
C ALA A 629 -15.62 -0.20 33.63
N GLU A 630 -15.69 -1.47 34.03
CA GLU A 630 -14.70 -2.09 34.93
C GLU A 630 -13.29 -2.10 34.32
N LEU A 631 -13.18 -2.49 33.04
CA LEU A 631 -11.91 -2.52 32.32
C LEU A 631 -11.34 -1.11 32.14
N ALA A 632 -12.17 -0.10 31.88
CA ALA A 632 -11.72 1.28 31.74
C ALA A 632 -10.96 1.76 33.00
N VAL A 633 -11.45 1.42 34.20
CA VAL A 633 -10.75 1.72 35.47
C VAL A 633 -9.39 1.04 35.53
N VAL A 634 -9.30 -0.23 35.12
CA VAL A 634 -8.04 -1.00 35.12
C VAL A 634 -7.03 -0.42 34.13
N LEU A 635 -7.47 -0.08 32.91
CA LEU A 635 -6.61 0.49 31.88
C LEU A 635 -6.14 1.90 32.23
N LEU A 636 -6.98 2.69 32.91
CA LEU A 636 -6.58 4.00 33.42
C LEU A 636 -5.45 3.89 34.46
N ASP A 637 -5.54 2.97 35.43
CA ASP A 637 -4.44 2.73 36.39
C ASP A 637 -3.17 2.19 35.69
N ALA A 638 -3.33 1.33 34.68
CA ALA A 638 -2.21 0.85 33.88
C ALA A 638 -1.52 1.99 33.11
N ALA A 639 -2.29 2.90 32.51
CA ALA A 639 -1.79 4.07 31.80
C ALA A 639 -0.98 5.00 32.73
N VAL A 640 -1.53 5.32 33.92
CA VAL A 640 -0.82 6.13 34.93
C VAL A 640 0.45 5.44 35.40
N ARG A 641 0.43 4.12 35.58
CA ARG A 641 1.61 3.32 35.97
C ARG A 641 2.70 3.29 34.89
N GLY A 642 2.31 3.38 33.62
CA GLY A 642 3.21 3.37 32.46
C GLY A 642 3.94 4.70 32.21
N LEU A 643 3.44 5.82 32.77
CA LEU A 643 3.99 7.17 32.53
C LEU A 643 5.51 7.30 32.69
N PRO A 644 6.17 6.73 33.71
CA PRO A 644 7.63 6.86 33.85
C PRO A 644 8.41 6.28 32.65
N GLY A 645 7.82 5.35 31.90
CA GLY A 645 8.40 4.79 30.67
C GLY A 645 8.55 5.81 29.54
N LEU A 646 7.84 6.94 29.59
CA LEU A 646 7.90 8.00 28.58
C LEU A 646 9.10 8.94 28.75
N ALA A 647 9.88 8.83 29.84
CA ALA A 647 10.96 9.77 30.11
C ALA A 647 11.98 9.89 28.97
N GLY A 648 12.17 8.85 28.16
CA GLY A 648 13.05 8.86 26.99
C GLY A 648 12.36 9.02 25.63
N SER A 649 11.04 9.21 25.59
CA SER A 649 10.30 9.27 24.32
C SER A 649 10.45 10.64 23.64
N ASP A 650 10.69 10.64 22.33
CA ASP A 650 10.68 11.85 21.49
C ASP A 650 9.56 11.79 20.43
N THR A 651 8.57 10.92 20.63
CA THR A 651 7.45 10.76 19.69
C THR A 651 6.32 11.77 20.01
N PRO A 652 5.79 12.49 19.00
CA PRO A 652 4.66 13.40 19.20
C PRO A 652 3.39 12.69 19.71
N ALA A 653 3.16 11.44 19.30
CA ALA A 653 2.01 10.65 19.72
C ALA A 653 2.00 10.38 21.23
N ASP A 654 3.17 10.09 21.82
CA ASP A 654 3.28 9.89 23.27
C ASP A 654 3.06 11.19 24.06
N ALA A 655 3.54 12.31 23.53
CA ALA A 655 3.33 13.63 24.13
C ALA A 655 1.83 14.01 24.12
N ALA A 656 1.13 13.75 23.02
CA ALA A 656 -0.32 13.95 22.92
C ALA A 656 -1.08 13.03 23.89
N ALA A 657 -0.71 11.75 23.92
CA ALA A 657 -1.31 10.76 24.80
C ALA A 657 -1.11 11.11 26.29
N LEU A 658 0.05 11.63 26.68
CA LEU A 658 0.30 12.09 28.04
C LEU A 658 -0.68 13.19 28.47
N VAL A 659 -0.90 14.17 27.62
CA VAL A 659 -1.82 15.28 27.90
C VAL A 659 -3.26 14.77 27.92
N ASP A 660 -3.67 13.96 26.95
CA ASP A 660 -5.02 13.39 26.90
C ASP A 660 -5.32 12.54 28.15
N LEU A 661 -4.37 11.73 28.61
CA LEU A 661 -4.48 11.02 29.89
C LEU A 661 -4.68 11.98 31.07
N ALA A 662 -3.92 13.08 31.11
CA ALA A 662 -4.03 14.05 32.20
C ALA A 662 -5.42 14.73 32.22
N VAL A 663 -5.93 15.16 31.05
CA VAL A 663 -7.27 15.75 30.92
C VAL A 663 -8.33 14.75 31.40
N ARG A 664 -8.27 13.50 30.94
CA ARG A 664 -9.21 12.44 31.35
C ARG A 664 -9.13 12.13 32.84
N ALA A 665 -7.93 11.98 33.39
CA ALA A 665 -7.74 11.65 34.80
C ALA A 665 -8.11 12.80 35.75
N GLY A 666 -8.10 14.04 35.26
CA GLY A 666 -8.54 15.22 36.01
C GLY A 666 -10.01 15.17 36.41
N GLU A 667 -10.87 14.52 35.61
CA GLU A 667 -12.31 14.42 35.86
C GLU A 667 -12.65 13.52 37.06
N ASP A 668 -11.86 12.47 37.32
CA ASP A 668 -12.16 11.42 38.31
C ASP A 668 -11.37 11.53 39.64
N ARG A 669 -10.54 12.58 39.79
CA ARG A 669 -9.60 12.96 40.88
C ARG A 669 -8.13 12.62 40.63
N ILE A 670 -7.27 13.63 40.83
CA ILE A 670 -5.82 13.54 40.77
C ILE A 670 -5.29 12.60 41.88
N GLY A 671 -4.85 11.40 41.50
CA GLY A 671 -4.13 10.52 42.40
C GLY A 671 -2.69 11.01 42.65
N LEU A 672 -2.16 10.83 43.86
CA LEU A 672 -0.77 11.20 44.23
C LEU A 672 0.29 10.66 43.25
N ARG A 673 0.03 9.50 42.63
CA ARG A 673 0.92 8.86 41.66
C ARG A 673 1.02 9.62 40.34
N LEU A 674 -0.07 10.27 39.90
CA LEU A 674 -0.09 11.04 38.66
C LEU A 674 0.71 12.33 38.82
N ASP A 675 0.53 13.05 39.92
CA ASP A 675 1.32 14.24 40.23
C ASP A 675 2.81 13.92 40.31
N GLU A 676 3.21 12.89 41.07
CA GLU A 676 4.62 12.47 41.18
C GLU A 676 5.21 12.06 39.83
N ALA A 677 4.45 11.33 38.99
CA ALA A 677 4.90 10.93 37.66
C ALA A 677 5.07 12.13 36.72
N LEU A 678 4.11 13.06 36.69
CA LEU A 678 4.19 14.28 35.89
C LEU A 678 5.33 15.20 36.35
N ASP A 679 5.53 15.31 37.67
CA ASP A 679 6.65 16.07 38.25
C ASP A 679 8.01 15.45 37.88
N HIS A 680 8.10 14.13 37.89
CA HIS A 680 9.30 13.42 37.44
C HIS A 680 9.57 13.65 35.95
N LEU A 681 8.56 13.51 35.09
CA LEU A 681 8.68 13.73 33.64
C LEU A 681 9.00 15.18 33.30
N ALA A 682 8.42 16.16 34.00
CA ALA A 682 8.72 17.58 33.84
C ALA A 682 10.18 17.92 34.15
N ARG A 683 10.88 17.10 34.96
CA ARG A 683 12.30 17.31 35.30
C ARG A 683 13.28 16.45 34.51
N THR A 684 12.88 15.23 34.18
CA THR A 684 13.81 14.18 33.70
C THR A 684 13.44 13.61 32.34
N GLY A 685 12.27 13.99 31.80
CA GLY A 685 11.83 13.59 30.48
C GLY A 685 12.73 14.14 29.37
N SER A 686 12.51 13.68 28.14
CA SER A 686 13.03 14.35 26.95
C SER A 686 12.48 15.79 26.87
N PRO A 687 13.11 16.69 26.11
CA PRO A 687 12.58 18.05 25.92
C PRO A 687 11.11 18.06 25.46
N LEU A 688 10.70 17.12 24.60
CA LEU A 688 9.32 17.00 24.16
C LEU A 688 8.37 16.62 25.32
N ILE A 689 8.74 15.57 26.08
CA ILE A 689 7.90 15.06 27.18
C ILE A 689 7.90 16.02 28.37
N GLN A 690 8.97 16.77 28.61
CA GLN A 690 9.00 17.85 29.61
C GLN A 690 7.97 18.92 29.29
N GLY A 691 7.89 19.37 28.04
CA GLY A 691 6.89 20.33 27.59
C GLY A 691 5.46 19.83 27.82
N ALA A 692 5.20 18.58 27.40
CA ALA A 692 3.88 17.95 27.57
C ALA A 692 3.50 17.74 29.04
N ALA A 693 4.46 17.32 29.88
CA ALA A 693 4.24 17.15 31.31
C ALA A 693 3.92 18.48 32.01
N LEU A 694 4.56 19.58 31.61
CA LEU A 694 4.23 20.90 32.12
C LEU A 694 2.85 21.37 31.69
N ALA A 695 2.45 21.13 30.43
CA ALA A 695 1.09 21.38 29.97
C ALA A 695 0.07 20.60 30.83
N ALA A 696 0.30 19.30 31.01
CA ALA A 696 -0.55 18.43 31.83
C ALA A 696 -0.67 18.90 33.29
N ARG A 697 0.44 19.33 33.91
CA ARG A 697 0.43 19.86 35.29
C ARG A 697 -0.40 21.12 35.43
N VAL A 698 -0.35 22.01 34.44
CA VAL A 698 -1.16 23.23 34.42
C VAL A 698 -2.63 22.91 34.17
N LEU A 699 -2.95 22.01 33.24
CA LEU A 699 -4.32 21.54 32.99
C LEU A 699 -4.99 20.93 34.23
N LEU A 700 -4.17 20.36 35.13
CA LEU A 700 -4.60 19.75 36.39
C LEU A 700 -4.54 20.69 37.60
N ASP A 701 -4.29 21.99 37.42
CA ASP A 701 -4.09 22.97 38.51
C ASP A 701 -2.99 22.57 39.52
N LEU A 702 -2.01 21.73 39.11
CA LEU A 702 -0.85 21.33 39.92
C LEU A 702 0.32 22.32 39.82
N THR A 703 0.24 23.26 38.88
CA THR A 703 1.22 24.32 38.66
C THR A 703 0.48 25.53 38.10
N ASP A 704 0.81 26.72 38.59
CA ASP A 704 0.19 27.98 38.18
C ASP A 704 0.71 28.46 36.81
N LEU A 705 -0.13 29.24 36.12
CA LEU A 705 0.16 29.78 34.78
C LEU A 705 1.34 30.76 34.78
N GLU A 706 1.56 31.51 35.86
CA GLU A 706 2.66 32.47 35.98
C GLU A 706 4.03 31.75 36.03
N THR A 707 4.12 30.68 36.83
CA THR A 707 5.29 29.79 36.84
C THR A 707 5.56 29.17 35.47
N LEU A 708 4.52 28.74 34.75
CA LEU A 708 4.66 28.22 33.39
C LEU A 708 5.23 29.31 32.46
N GLY A 709 4.61 30.48 32.41
CA GLY A 709 5.05 31.58 31.54
C GLY A 709 6.51 31.98 31.81
N THR A 710 6.92 32.04 33.08
CA THR A 710 8.30 32.34 33.48
C THR A 710 9.29 31.28 32.97
N ARG A 711 8.93 29.98 33.05
CA ARG A 711 9.77 28.89 32.52
C ARG A 711 9.88 28.94 31.00
N VAL A 712 8.77 29.18 30.30
CA VAL A 712 8.76 29.28 28.83
C VAL A 712 9.62 30.47 28.37
N ALA A 713 9.51 31.63 29.03
CA ALA A 713 10.40 32.77 28.78
C ALA A 713 11.89 32.41 28.99
N GLY A 714 12.19 31.66 30.07
CA GLY A 714 13.54 31.15 30.32
C GLY A 714 14.06 30.19 29.25
N TRP A 715 13.20 29.41 28.60
CA TRP A 715 13.61 28.56 27.46
C TRP A 715 14.01 29.38 26.24
N VAL A 716 13.28 30.46 25.96
CA VAL A 716 13.62 31.39 24.87
C VAL A 716 14.97 32.06 25.13
N ASP A 717 15.25 32.39 26.39
CA ASP A 717 16.52 33.02 26.79
C ASP A 717 17.71 32.10 26.68
N ALA A 718 17.54 30.84 27.07
CA ALA A 718 18.58 29.84 26.98
C ALA A 718 18.90 29.44 25.52
N ALA A 719 18.00 29.69 24.56
CA ALA A 719 18.11 29.28 23.16
C ALA A 719 19.09 30.14 22.32
N THR A 720 20.33 30.25 22.79
CA THR A 720 21.39 31.04 22.12
C THR A 720 22.22 30.22 21.15
N GLY A 721 22.29 28.89 21.33
CA GLY A 721 23.02 27.97 20.46
C GLY A 721 22.13 26.92 19.77
N PRO A 722 22.70 26.14 18.82
CA PRO A 722 21.97 25.15 18.03
C PRO A 722 21.22 24.10 18.87
N ASP A 723 21.91 23.48 19.84
CA ASP A 723 21.30 22.45 20.69
C ASP A 723 20.18 23.01 21.57
N THR A 724 20.37 24.22 22.10
CA THR A 724 19.38 24.90 22.93
C THR A 724 18.17 25.37 22.12
N ARG A 725 18.33 25.75 20.84
CA ARG A 725 17.22 26.05 19.92
C ARG A 725 16.41 24.79 19.59
N ARG A 726 17.07 23.65 19.37
CA ARG A 726 16.38 22.36 19.19
C ARG A 726 15.61 21.95 20.46
N HIS A 727 16.20 22.15 21.63
CA HIS A 727 15.50 21.93 22.91
C HIS A 727 14.28 22.84 23.03
N LEU A 728 14.40 24.13 22.71
CA LEU A 728 13.28 25.07 22.68
C LEU A 728 12.15 24.60 21.76
N HIS A 729 12.48 24.23 20.52
CA HIS A 729 11.51 23.69 19.56
C HIS A 729 10.74 22.48 20.13
N ARG A 730 11.45 21.52 20.74
CA ARG A 730 10.84 20.31 21.31
C ARG A 730 10.03 20.60 22.58
N LEU A 731 10.52 21.45 23.47
CA LEU A 731 9.80 21.89 24.67
C LEU A 731 8.50 22.60 24.31
N LEU A 732 8.56 23.53 23.35
CA LEU A 732 7.38 24.23 22.84
C LEU A 732 6.43 23.27 22.13
N GLY A 733 6.94 22.39 21.27
CA GLY A 733 6.11 21.39 20.59
C GLY A 733 5.32 20.54 21.57
N GLY A 734 5.99 19.99 22.59
CA GLY A 734 5.33 19.17 23.61
C GLY A 734 4.33 19.96 24.47
N LEU A 735 4.67 21.20 24.84
CA LEU A 735 3.76 22.09 25.57
C LEU A 735 2.50 22.38 24.75
N LEU A 736 2.67 22.73 23.48
CA LEU A 736 1.60 23.18 22.60
C LEU A 736 0.72 22.05 22.08
N THR A 737 1.20 20.81 22.04
CA THR A 737 0.38 19.61 21.78
C THR A 737 -0.83 19.54 22.72
N GLY A 738 -0.66 19.94 23.99
CA GLY A 738 -1.71 19.84 25.00
C GLY A 738 -2.29 21.16 25.50
N ALA A 739 -1.51 22.23 25.45
CA ALA A 739 -1.91 23.53 25.98
C ALA A 739 -2.67 24.40 24.95
N HIS A 740 -2.95 23.91 23.73
CA HIS A 740 -3.65 24.73 22.72
C HIS A 740 -5.00 25.32 23.20
N PRO A 741 -5.88 24.58 23.89
CA PRO A 741 -7.11 25.15 24.46
C PRO A 741 -6.83 26.18 25.56
N LEU A 742 -5.78 25.97 26.36
CA LEU A 742 -5.34 26.91 27.40
C LEU A 742 -4.89 28.26 26.82
N LEU A 743 -4.23 28.24 25.67
CA LEU A 743 -3.80 29.47 25.00
C LEU A 743 -4.98 30.33 24.51
N GLN A 744 -6.13 29.70 24.24
CA GLN A 744 -7.33 30.42 23.84
C GLN A 744 -8.13 30.95 25.04
N SER A 745 -8.17 30.20 26.15
CA SER A 745 -9.02 30.53 27.31
C SER A 745 -8.34 31.45 28.33
N ALA A 746 -7.00 31.44 28.43
CA ALA A 746 -6.23 32.21 29.39
C ALA A 746 -5.01 32.90 28.75
N PRO A 747 -5.22 33.92 27.90
CA PRO A 747 -4.13 34.60 27.19
C PRO A 747 -3.09 35.25 28.13
N ALA A 748 -3.49 35.55 29.37
CA ALA A 748 -2.59 36.03 30.42
C ALA A 748 -1.42 35.06 30.74
N ALA A 749 -1.60 33.77 30.49
CA ALA A 749 -0.55 32.76 30.65
C ALA A 749 0.64 32.96 29.71
N LEU A 750 0.40 33.63 28.58
CA LEU A 750 1.43 33.97 27.62
C LEU A 750 2.09 35.32 27.93
N ASP A 751 1.66 36.08 28.95
CA ASP A 751 2.19 37.41 29.24
C ASP A 751 3.72 37.42 29.39
N PRO A 752 4.35 36.50 30.14
CA PRO A 752 5.80 36.47 30.24
C PRO A 752 6.49 36.11 28.91
N LEU A 753 5.87 35.27 28.08
CA LEU A 753 6.38 34.93 26.75
C LEU A 753 6.22 36.09 25.76
N LEU A 754 5.07 36.76 25.79
CA LEU A 754 4.72 37.92 24.98
C LEU A 754 5.67 39.08 25.28
N GLU A 755 5.77 39.48 26.55
CA GLU A 755 6.71 40.50 26.99
C GLU A 755 8.15 40.16 26.62
N ARG A 756 8.51 38.86 26.66
CA ARG A 756 9.86 38.46 26.31
C ARG A 756 10.12 38.56 24.81
N ILE A 757 9.21 38.05 23.98
CA ILE A 757 9.30 38.17 22.51
C ILE A 757 9.30 39.64 22.08
N GLU A 758 8.59 40.52 22.77
CA GLU A 758 8.57 41.97 22.52
C GLU A 758 9.89 42.66 22.88
N ARG A 759 10.55 42.25 23.97
CA ARG A 759 11.78 42.88 24.47
C ARG A 759 13.06 42.34 23.83
N LEU A 760 13.00 41.23 23.07
CA LEU A 760 14.17 40.70 22.36
C LEU A 760 14.69 41.71 21.32
N PRO A 761 16.01 41.86 21.15
CA PRO A 761 16.58 42.55 19.99
C PRO A 761 16.19 41.83 18.68
N ASP A 762 16.08 42.57 17.57
CA ASP A 762 15.63 42.00 16.28
C ASP A 762 16.52 40.84 15.81
N ALA A 763 17.85 40.97 15.91
CA ALA A 763 18.80 39.92 15.54
C ALA A 763 18.61 38.65 16.40
N ASP A 764 18.48 38.83 17.72
CA ASP A 764 18.23 37.75 18.66
C ASP A 764 16.90 37.02 18.41
N PHE A 765 15.87 37.77 18.02
CA PHE A 765 14.58 37.20 17.66
C PHE A 765 14.68 36.38 16.36
N LEU A 766 15.31 36.93 15.32
CA LEU A 766 15.46 36.26 14.03
C LEU A 766 16.28 34.97 14.12
N ASP A 767 17.33 34.94 14.95
CA ASP A 767 18.13 33.73 15.21
C ASP A 767 17.31 32.60 15.87
N ARG A 768 16.31 32.95 16.68
CA ARG A 768 15.44 32.00 17.38
C ARG A 768 14.16 31.68 16.60
N LEU A 769 13.84 32.45 15.56
CA LEU A 769 12.58 32.38 14.81
C LEU A 769 12.28 30.98 14.25
N PRO A 770 13.21 30.23 13.64
CA PRO A 770 12.91 28.89 13.12
C PRO A 770 12.50 27.91 14.23
N ALA A 771 13.20 27.92 15.36
CA ALA A 771 12.87 27.06 16.50
C ALA A 771 11.54 27.45 17.17
N LEU A 772 11.28 28.75 17.31
CA LEU A 772 10.00 29.27 17.79
C LEU A 772 8.87 28.84 16.84
N ARG A 773 8.98 29.14 15.55
CA ARG A 773 7.99 28.78 14.54
C ARG A 773 7.73 27.27 14.49
N GLY A 774 8.78 26.46 14.52
CA GLY A 774 8.65 25.01 14.56
C GLY A 774 7.94 24.50 15.82
N GLY A 775 8.10 25.15 16.97
CA GLY A 775 7.34 24.81 18.18
C GLY A 775 5.83 25.01 18.00
N PHE A 776 5.43 26.11 17.34
CA PHE A 776 4.03 26.44 17.07
C PHE A 776 3.42 25.72 15.86
N ASP A 777 4.23 24.99 15.08
CA ASP A 777 3.75 24.25 13.91
C ASP A 777 2.88 23.04 14.27
N VAL A 778 2.93 22.57 15.52
CA VAL A 778 2.00 21.57 16.07
C VAL A 778 0.54 22.06 16.05
N LEU A 779 0.32 23.37 16.00
CA LEU A 779 -1.02 23.98 15.96
C LEU A 779 -1.60 24.00 14.53
N THR A 780 -2.89 23.72 14.41
CA THR A 780 -3.60 23.82 13.13
C THR A 780 -3.56 25.25 12.55
N PRO A 781 -3.72 25.45 11.23
CA PRO A 781 -3.76 26.79 10.65
C PRO A 781 -4.81 27.71 11.29
N ALA A 782 -5.98 27.17 11.59
CA ALA A 782 -7.06 27.90 12.27
C ALA A 782 -6.67 28.28 13.72
N ALA A 783 -6.02 27.37 14.44
CA ALA A 783 -5.49 27.60 15.78
C ALA A 783 -4.45 28.74 15.82
N ARG A 784 -3.48 28.73 14.88
CA ARG A 784 -2.47 29.79 14.74
C ARG A 784 -3.12 31.14 14.39
N GLY A 785 -4.16 31.13 13.55
CA GLY A 785 -4.93 32.34 13.21
C GLY A 785 -5.62 32.96 14.42
N ARG A 786 -6.35 32.15 15.21
CA ARG A 786 -7.02 32.62 16.44
C ARG A 786 -6.03 33.18 17.46
N LEU A 787 -4.89 32.52 17.64
CA LEU A 787 -3.84 33.01 18.55
C LEU A 787 -3.28 34.36 18.10
N LEU A 788 -3.04 34.53 16.79
CA LEU A 788 -2.60 35.82 16.25
C LEU A 788 -3.63 36.92 16.51
N ASP A 789 -4.92 36.63 16.35
CA ASP A 789 -6.00 37.59 16.62
C ASP A 789 -5.96 38.06 18.08
N THR A 790 -5.89 37.15 19.06
CA THR A 790 -5.79 37.48 20.49
C THR A 790 -4.57 38.35 20.83
N VAL A 791 -3.41 38.06 20.22
CA VAL A 791 -2.19 38.86 20.42
C VAL A 791 -2.34 40.26 19.81
N THR A 792 -2.92 40.36 18.61
CA THR A 792 -3.12 41.66 17.93
C THR A 792 -4.11 42.57 18.64
N GLU A 793 -5.16 42.02 19.25
CA GLU A 793 -6.11 42.76 20.08
C GLU A 793 -5.43 43.34 21.32
N ARG A 794 -4.60 42.55 22.01
CA ARG A 794 -3.84 43.01 23.17
C ARG A 794 -2.82 44.10 22.82
N LEU A 795 -2.13 43.97 21.69
CA LEU A 795 -1.14 44.95 21.22
C LEU A 795 -1.77 46.24 20.67
N GLY A 796 -3.11 46.30 20.57
CA GLY A 796 -3.83 47.47 20.08
C GLY A 796 -3.78 47.68 18.57
N ASP A 797 -3.27 46.70 17.80
CA ASP A 797 -3.18 46.75 16.33
C ASP A 797 -4.55 46.44 15.67
N ARG A 798 -5.49 45.90 16.46
CA ARG A 798 -6.89 45.69 16.09
C ARG A 798 -7.78 46.29 17.16
N LEU A 799 -8.50 47.36 16.84
CA LEU A 799 -9.55 47.90 17.70
C LEU A 799 -10.72 46.91 17.71
N ASP A 800 -11.10 46.41 18.88
CA ASP A 800 -12.35 45.67 19.04
C ASP A 800 -13.52 46.63 18.77
N LEU A 801 -14.14 46.48 17.60
CA LEU A 801 -15.34 47.24 17.21
C LEU A 801 -16.63 46.59 17.73
N SER A 802 -16.54 45.45 18.43
CA SER A 802 -17.68 44.78 19.05
C SER A 802 -17.92 45.33 20.45
N LEU A 803 -18.43 46.56 20.51
CA LEU A 803 -18.88 47.12 21.78
C LEU A 803 -20.07 46.31 22.29
N SER A 804 -19.93 45.64 23.43
CA SER A 804 -20.92 44.72 24.03
C SER A 804 -22.17 45.44 24.57
N ALA A 805 -22.34 46.72 24.25
CA ALA A 805 -23.40 47.59 24.75
C ALA A 805 -24.46 47.86 23.67
N PRO A 806 -25.74 47.99 24.06
CA PRO A 806 -26.81 48.35 23.11
C PRO A 806 -26.48 49.65 22.35
N PRO A 807 -26.81 49.74 21.05
CA PRO A 807 -26.52 50.92 20.23
C PRO A 807 -27.01 52.24 20.82
N GLU A 808 -28.14 52.20 21.54
CA GLU A 808 -28.74 53.36 22.20
C GLU A 808 -27.90 53.85 23.39
N LEU A 809 -27.23 52.94 24.09
CA LEU A 809 -26.35 53.27 25.21
C LEU A 809 -25.03 53.86 24.70
N LEU A 810 -24.49 53.29 23.62
CA LEU A 810 -23.31 53.81 22.94
C LEU A 810 -23.55 55.20 22.37
N ALA A 811 -24.72 55.46 21.79
CA ALA A 811 -25.10 56.79 21.31
C ALA A 811 -25.16 57.82 22.45
N ARG A 812 -25.65 57.42 23.63
CA ARG A 812 -25.69 58.31 24.82
C ARG A 812 -24.30 58.59 25.37
N TRP A 813 -23.41 57.59 25.43
CA TRP A 813 -22.03 57.78 25.85
C TRP A 813 -21.25 58.65 24.87
N ALA A 814 -21.39 58.41 23.57
CA ALA A 814 -20.79 59.26 22.55
C ALA A 814 -21.30 60.71 22.62
N ALA A 815 -22.59 60.93 22.89
CA ALA A 815 -23.15 62.27 23.09
C ALA A 815 -22.62 62.94 24.36
N ALA A 816 -22.46 62.18 25.46
CA ALA A 816 -21.88 62.66 26.71
C ALA A 816 -20.39 63.01 26.56
N ASP A 817 -19.62 62.19 25.86
CA ASP A 817 -18.20 62.45 25.56
C ASP A 817 -18.04 63.63 24.62
N ALA A 818 -18.90 63.79 23.60
CA ALA A 818 -18.92 64.95 22.73
C ALA A 818 -19.25 66.23 23.52
N ALA A 819 -20.20 66.18 24.45
CA ALA A 819 -20.54 67.30 25.32
C ALA A 819 -19.41 67.62 26.31
N GLY A 820 -18.75 66.60 26.87
CA GLY A 820 -17.57 66.74 27.73
C GLY A 820 -16.41 67.37 26.98
N ARG A 821 -16.12 66.90 25.76
CA ARG A 821 -15.11 67.48 24.86
C ARG A 821 -15.44 68.92 24.51
N ALA A 822 -16.69 69.24 24.17
CA ALA A 822 -17.12 70.61 23.89
C ALA A 822 -16.94 71.53 25.11
N ALA A 823 -17.24 71.04 26.31
CA ALA A 823 -17.04 71.79 27.56
C ALA A 823 -15.55 72.00 27.89
N LEU A 824 -14.69 71.02 27.62
CA LEU A 824 -13.24 71.14 27.78
C LEU A 824 -12.62 72.12 26.78
N LEU A 825 -13.04 72.07 25.51
CA LEU A 825 -12.64 73.01 24.47
C LEU A 825 -13.11 74.45 24.77
N ALA A 826 -14.34 74.61 25.27
CA ALA A 826 -14.87 75.91 25.70
C ALA A 826 -14.09 76.52 26.87
N ARG A 827 -13.48 75.67 27.72
CA ARG A 827 -12.59 76.08 28.83
C ARG A 827 -11.12 76.16 28.45
N ARG A 828 -10.77 75.99 27.17
CA ARG A 828 -9.39 75.98 26.64
C ARG A 828 -8.47 74.99 27.35
N ILE A 829 -9.02 73.89 27.87
CA ILE A 829 -8.23 72.79 28.45
C ILE A 829 -7.83 71.88 27.28
N PRO A 830 -6.52 71.63 27.06
CA PRO A 830 -6.08 70.83 25.92
C PRO A 830 -6.57 69.39 26.04
N VAL A 831 -7.28 68.93 25.01
CA VAL A 831 -7.72 67.54 24.87
C VAL A 831 -6.76 66.84 23.89
N PRO A 832 -6.15 65.69 24.25
CA PRO A 832 -5.24 64.96 23.36
C PRO A 832 -5.95 64.59 22.05
N GLY A 833 -5.29 64.82 20.90
CA GLY A 833 -5.78 64.37 19.58
C GLY A 833 -6.66 65.34 18.80
N THR A 834 -6.57 66.66 19.02
CA THR A 834 -7.22 67.64 18.14
C THR A 834 -6.31 67.92 16.93
N PRO A 835 -6.69 67.60 15.67
CA PRO A 835 -5.97 68.15 14.52
C PRO A 835 -6.28 69.65 14.50
N ALA A 836 -5.24 70.48 14.57
CA ALA A 836 -5.37 71.91 14.31
C ALA A 836 -5.93 72.10 12.89
N GLY A 837 -6.92 72.99 12.75
CA GLY A 837 -7.52 73.32 11.46
C GLY A 837 -6.50 73.91 10.47
N PRO A 838 -6.85 74.00 9.17
CA PRO A 838 -5.92 74.40 8.14
C PRO A 838 -5.67 75.91 8.21
N ALA A 839 -4.49 76.31 8.67
CA ALA A 839 -3.99 77.66 8.50
C ALA A 839 -2.49 77.61 8.19
N ASP A 840 -2.20 78.03 6.97
CA ASP A 840 -0.94 78.49 6.38
C ASP A 840 0.32 77.63 6.48
N ALA A 841 0.73 77.18 5.29
CA ALA A 841 2.10 76.89 4.92
C ALA A 841 2.95 78.16 5.09
N ASP A 842 3.96 78.10 5.95
CA ASP A 842 5.38 78.29 5.61
C ASP A 842 6.25 78.41 6.87
N ALA A 843 7.52 78.04 6.70
CA ALA A 843 8.69 78.33 7.54
C ALA A 843 8.96 77.43 8.78
N ASP A 844 9.83 76.47 8.51
CA ASP A 844 11.18 76.37 9.10
C ASP A 844 11.42 75.62 10.43
N ALA A 845 12.35 74.67 10.29
CA ALA A 845 13.31 74.06 11.20
C ALA A 845 13.05 73.98 12.72
N GLY A 846 13.13 72.73 13.21
CA GLY A 846 13.98 72.43 14.38
C GLY A 846 13.26 72.07 15.67
N ALA A 847 12.82 70.81 15.80
CA ALA A 847 12.70 70.15 17.11
C ALA A 847 12.75 68.63 16.93
N ALA A 848 13.91 68.05 17.24
CA ALA A 848 14.12 66.61 17.28
C ALA A 848 13.26 65.95 18.37
N PRO A 849 12.67 64.76 18.12
CA PRO A 849 12.30 63.84 19.19
C PRO A 849 13.59 63.26 19.81
N GLY A 850 13.60 63.11 21.14
CA GLY A 850 14.71 62.53 21.90
C GLY A 850 15.07 61.09 21.47
N PRO A 851 16.22 60.56 21.90
CA PRO A 851 16.81 59.36 21.34
C PRO A 851 16.03 58.12 21.79
N GLY A 852 14.99 57.78 21.03
CA GLY A 852 14.53 56.39 20.92
C GLY A 852 15.57 55.61 20.13
N THR A 853 15.99 54.47 20.67
CA THR A 853 16.99 53.58 20.10
C THR A 853 16.70 53.31 18.59
N PRO A 854 17.61 53.66 17.66
CA PRO A 854 17.36 53.59 16.21
C PRO A 854 17.29 52.18 15.57
N ASP A 855 17.09 51.10 16.34
CA ASP A 855 17.44 49.74 15.89
C ASP A 855 16.30 48.70 15.85
N ALA A 856 15.04 49.04 16.15
CA ALA A 856 13.92 48.08 16.02
C ALA A 856 13.20 48.25 14.66
N ARG A 857 13.54 47.39 13.69
CA ARG A 857 12.90 47.32 12.36
C ARG A 857 11.60 46.50 12.36
N LEU A 858 11.40 45.61 13.33
CA LEU A 858 10.20 44.77 13.46
C LEU A 858 9.30 45.23 14.61
N THR A 859 8.00 45.41 14.36
CA THR A 859 7.04 45.66 15.44
C THR A 859 6.74 44.37 16.22
N ALA A 860 6.20 44.50 17.44
CA ALA A 860 5.73 43.35 18.23
C ALA A 860 4.76 42.45 17.43
N THR A 861 3.82 43.06 16.69
CA THR A 861 2.87 42.31 15.87
C THR A 861 3.55 41.58 14.70
N ASP A 862 4.56 42.20 14.07
CA ASP A 862 5.28 41.57 12.96
C ASP A 862 6.06 40.32 13.42
N ARG A 863 6.61 40.35 14.63
CA ARG A 863 7.26 39.18 15.25
C ARG A 863 6.30 38.01 15.40
N TRP A 864 5.07 38.27 15.84
CA TRP A 864 4.04 37.22 15.97
C TRP A 864 3.50 36.73 14.62
N ARG A 865 3.38 37.60 13.61
CA ARG A 865 3.05 37.20 12.24
C ARG A 865 4.11 36.26 11.67
N LEU A 866 5.39 36.55 11.89
CA LEU A 866 6.52 35.70 11.48
C LEU A 866 6.55 34.36 12.23
N LEU A 867 6.38 34.39 13.55
CA LEU A 867 6.40 33.19 14.40
C LEU A 867 5.26 32.23 14.09
N LEU A 868 4.04 32.75 13.87
CA LEU A 868 2.86 31.93 13.59
C LEU A 868 2.70 31.60 12.10
N GLY A 869 3.45 32.23 11.20
CA GLY A 869 3.34 32.04 9.75
C GLY A 869 1.97 32.47 9.20
N ARG A 870 1.41 33.57 9.70
CA ARG A 870 0.06 34.05 9.33
C ARG A 870 0.08 35.52 8.93
N GLN A 871 -0.83 35.88 8.02
CA GLN A 871 -0.97 37.23 7.45
C GLN A 871 0.34 37.79 6.83
N PRO A 872 1.05 37.05 5.96
CA PRO A 872 2.33 37.50 5.40
C PRO A 872 2.19 38.80 4.58
N ASP A 873 1.02 39.06 3.99
CA ASP A 873 0.73 40.29 3.22
C ASP A 873 0.78 41.57 4.05
N ARG A 874 0.62 41.46 5.38
CA ARG A 874 0.68 42.59 6.32
C ARG A 874 2.08 42.83 6.87
N LEU A 875 3.06 42.01 6.51
CA LEU A 875 4.46 42.20 6.91
C LEU A 875 5.16 43.25 6.03
N PRO A 876 6.10 44.04 6.61
CA PRO A 876 7.01 44.87 5.84
C PRO A 876 7.73 44.09 4.72
N ALA A 877 8.10 44.77 3.63
CA ALA A 877 8.71 44.12 2.47
C ALA A 877 9.97 43.31 2.81
N ASP A 878 10.78 43.79 3.75
CA ASP A 878 11.99 43.12 4.21
C ASP A 878 11.67 41.89 5.08
N ALA A 879 10.61 41.95 5.89
CA ALA A 879 10.16 40.86 6.76
C ALA A 879 9.48 39.71 5.98
N ARG A 880 8.84 40.02 4.83
CA ARG A 880 8.21 39.00 3.96
C ARG A 880 9.18 37.95 3.43
N ARG A 881 10.46 38.31 3.24
CA ARG A 881 11.49 37.36 2.79
C ARG A 881 11.76 36.26 3.84
N TYR A 882 11.82 36.63 5.12
CA TYR A 882 11.97 35.69 6.23
C TYR A 882 10.76 34.75 6.35
N ALA A 883 9.54 35.27 6.16
CA ALA A 883 8.32 34.46 6.15
C ALA A 883 8.38 33.40 5.04
N ARG A 884 8.63 33.84 3.80
CA ARG A 884 8.72 32.98 2.61
C ARG A 884 9.78 31.89 2.77
N ALA A 885 10.97 32.24 3.25
CA ALA A 885 12.06 31.30 3.44
C ALA A 885 11.73 30.17 4.44
N LEU A 886 10.88 30.43 5.45
CA LEU A 886 10.44 29.44 6.42
C LEU A 886 9.12 28.73 6.04
N ASP A 887 8.27 29.35 5.22
CA ASP A 887 7.07 28.72 4.65
C ASP A 887 7.44 27.47 3.82
N GLU A 888 8.63 27.47 3.23
CA GLU A 888 9.21 26.31 2.53
C GLU A 888 9.42 25.08 3.41
N LEU A 889 9.73 25.27 4.70
CA LEU A 889 9.97 24.17 5.65
C LEU A 889 8.68 23.70 6.35
N TYR A 890 7.79 24.63 6.70
CA TYR A 890 6.61 24.37 7.53
C TYR A 890 5.29 24.34 6.74
N GLY A 891 5.29 24.76 5.47
CA GLY A 891 4.12 24.86 4.61
C GLY A 891 3.05 25.87 5.09
N ALA A 892 1.96 25.99 4.33
CA ALA A 892 0.75 26.74 4.75
C ALA A 892 -0.13 25.94 5.76
N GLY A 893 0.31 24.75 6.17
CA GLY A 893 -0.33 23.83 7.11
C GLY A 893 -1.41 22.92 6.50
N GLN A 894 -1.56 21.73 7.08
CA GLN A 894 -2.58 20.72 6.72
C GLN A 894 -3.67 20.74 7.81
N GLY A 895 -4.92 21.04 7.46
CA GLY A 895 -6.03 21.06 8.43
C GLY A 895 -7.32 21.69 7.91
N GLU A 896 -8.40 21.59 8.69
CA GLU A 896 -9.70 22.19 8.39
C GLU A 896 -9.56 23.69 8.09
N GLY A 897 -10.02 24.10 6.91
CA GLY A 897 -9.88 25.46 6.36
C GLY A 897 -8.87 25.58 5.22
N ALA A 898 -8.01 24.58 4.98
CA ALA A 898 -7.13 24.57 3.79
C ALA A 898 -7.92 24.43 2.48
N THR A 899 -9.15 23.90 2.54
CA THR A 899 -10.06 23.76 1.38
C THR A 899 -11.01 24.94 1.18
N ASP A 900 -11.15 25.85 2.16
CA ASP A 900 -12.13 26.96 2.12
C ASP A 900 -11.51 28.33 1.81
N LEU A 901 -10.19 28.40 1.62
CA LEU A 901 -9.52 29.53 0.97
C LEU A 901 -9.27 29.20 -0.51
N GLY A 902 -10.37 29.16 -1.26
CA GLY A 902 -10.40 29.41 -2.71
C GLY A 902 -9.41 28.61 -3.57
N GLN A 903 -9.84 27.44 -4.03
CA GLN A 903 -9.58 27.04 -5.42
C GLN A 903 -10.28 28.04 -6.36
N ALA A 904 -9.68 29.22 -6.52
CA ALA A 904 -9.77 29.92 -7.77
C ALA A 904 -8.76 29.24 -8.71
N ALA A 905 -9.26 28.37 -9.58
CA ALA A 905 -8.55 27.98 -10.78
C ALA A 905 -8.47 29.20 -11.71
N GLY A 906 -7.57 30.13 -11.38
CA GLY A 906 -7.10 31.21 -12.24
C GLY A 906 -5.60 31.02 -12.40
N GLY A 907 -5.11 30.93 -13.65
CA GLY A 907 -3.68 30.79 -13.94
C GLY A 907 -2.88 31.94 -13.31
N GLY A 908 -2.10 31.63 -12.27
CA GLY A 908 -1.22 32.57 -11.61
C GLY A 908 0.09 32.74 -12.37
N GLN A 909 0.51 33.99 -12.56
CA GLN A 909 1.84 34.39 -13.05
C GLN A 909 2.89 34.36 -11.91
N GLU A 910 2.77 33.43 -10.96
CA GLU A 910 3.70 33.36 -9.84
C GLU A 910 5.04 32.76 -10.27
N ALA A 911 6.12 33.31 -9.73
CA ALA A 911 7.48 32.90 -10.06
C ALA A 911 7.69 31.42 -9.70
N SER A 912 8.37 30.70 -10.60
CA SER A 912 8.78 29.32 -10.39
C SER A 912 9.45 29.13 -9.03
N PHE A 913 9.21 27.96 -8.44
CA PHE A 913 9.76 27.55 -7.16
C PHE A 913 11.30 27.65 -7.14
N PRO A 914 11.93 28.25 -6.12
CA PRO A 914 13.38 28.39 -6.07
C PRO A 914 14.06 27.02 -5.94
N THR A 915 15.22 26.88 -6.57
CA THR A 915 16.07 25.68 -6.45
C THR A 915 16.64 25.56 -5.03
N ALA A 916 17.01 24.34 -4.60
CA ALA A 916 17.60 24.09 -3.28
C ALA A 916 18.77 25.02 -2.94
N ARG A 917 19.61 25.32 -3.95
CA ARG A 917 20.74 26.24 -3.83
C ARG A 917 20.32 27.69 -3.65
N GLU A 918 19.37 28.17 -4.45
CA GLU A 918 18.83 29.54 -4.30
C GLU A 918 18.17 29.73 -2.93
N TRP A 919 17.48 28.70 -2.42
CA TRP A 919 16.90 28.71 -1.08
C TRP A 919 17.98 28.70 0.02
N ALA A 920 19.04 27.90 -0.14
CA ALA A 920 20.16 27.84 0.81
C ALA A 920 20.95 29.16 0.87
N ASP A 921 21.18 29.81 -0.28
CA ASP A 921 21.82 31.12 -0.38
C ASP A 921 20.94 32.21 0.25
N GLU A 922 19.61 32.13 0.06
CA GLU A 922 18.65 33.04 0.70
C GLU A 922 18.61 32.86 2.22
N LEU A 923 18.62 31.61 2.72
CA LEU A 923 18.71 31.33 4.16
C LEU A 923 20.01 31.85 4.78
N GLU A 924 21.14 31.71 4.09
CA GLU A 924 22.42 32.24 4.55
C GLU A 924 22.40 33.77 4.60
N ALA A 925 21.85 34.42 3.57
CA ALA A 925 21.74 35.88 3.52
C ALA A 925 20.81 36.45 4.61
N LEU A 926 19.76 35.72 4.99
CA LEU A 926 18.76 36.17 5.95
C LEU A 926 19.10 35.80 7.41
N PHE A 927 19.55 34.57 7.67
CA PHE A 927 19.75 34.04 9.03
C PHE A 927 21.20 33.66 9.35
N GLY A 928 22.12 33.77 8.37
CA GLY A 928 23.51 33.36 8.53
C GLY A 928 23.72 31.84 8.48
N THR A 929 24.99 31.44 8.41
CA THR A 929 25.40 30.05 8.15
C THR A 929 24.91 29.07 9.23
N ALA A 930 24.91 29.45 10.51
CA ALA A 930 24.51 28.54 11.59
C ALA A 930 23.03 28.11 11.52
N VAL A 931 22.14 29.06 11.24
CA VAL A 931 20.69 28.80 11.15
C VAL A 931 20.32 28.16 9.81
N ARG A 932 21.01 28.54 8.72
CA ARG A 932 20.93 27.87 7.41
C ARG A 932 21.09 26.35 7.55
N GLU A 933 22.16 25.90 8.19
CA GLU A 933 22.43 24.46 8.37
C GLU A 933 21.33 23.76 9.17
N GLU A 934 20.78 24.41 10.20
CA GLU A 934 19.68 23.85 11.00
C GLU A 934 18.39 23.66 10.17
N VAL A 935 18.02 24.68 9.37
CA VAL A 935 16.81 24.66 8.54
C VAL A 935 16.93 23.65 7.40
N ILE A 936 18.08 23.58 6.74
CA ILE A 936 18.35 22.63 5.66
C ILE A 936 18.37 21.19 6.20
N ALA A 937 19.04 20.94 7.33
CA ALA A 937 19.06 19.62 7.95
C ALA A 937 17.64 19.16 8.32
N ARG A 938 16.81 20.07 8.82
CA ARG A 938 15.41 19.79 9.15
C ARG A 938 14.55 19.50 7.93
N ALA A 939 14.76 20.22 6.82
CA ALA A 939 14.06 19.97 5.57
C ALA A 939 14.39 18.56 5.03
N ALA A 940 15.65 18.15 5.13
CA ALA A 940 16.08 16.80 4.76
C ALA A 940 15.48 15.70 5.65
N GLU A 941 15.35 15.94 6.96
CA GLU A 941 14.63 15.05 7.88
C GLU A 941 13.14 14.92 7.52
N ASN A 942 12.52 15.99 7.01
CA ASN A 942 11.12 16.02 6.57
C ASN A 942 10.89 15.45 5.15
N GLY A 943 11.94 14.90 4.50
CA GLY A 943 11.85 14.22 3.21
C GLY A 943 12.14 15.08 1.98
N ARG A 944 12.66 16.31 2.15
CA ARG A 944 13.14 17.15 1.03
C ARG A 944 14.58 16.78 0.69
N THR A 945 14.78 15.98 -0.35
CA THR A 945 16.06 15.32 -0.67
C THR A 945 17.03 16.16 -1.51
N ASP A 946 16.54 17.15 -2.25
CA ASP A 946 17.32 18.06 -3.11
C ASP A 946 18.31 18.94 -2.34
N VAL A 947 18.05 19.20 -1.05
CA VAL A 947 18.85 20.09 -0.21
C VAL A 947 20.08 19.43 0.44
N LEU A 948 20.19 18.11 0.35
CA LEU A 948 21.29 17.35 0.97
C LEU A 948 22.67 17.70 0.39
N THR A 949 22.71 18.20 -0.84
CA THR A 949 23.94 18.61 -1.53
C THR A 949 24.51 19.94 -1.02
N GLU A 950 23.69 20.72 -0.30
CA GLU A 950 24.02 22.04 0.23
C GLU A 950 24.41 22.02 1.72
N LEU A 951 24.30 20.87 2.39
CA LEU A 951 24.66 20.67 3.81
C LEU A 951 26.17 20.69 4.04
N ASP A 952 26.62 21.35 5.12
CA ASP A 952 27.99 21.25 5.61
C ASP A 952 28.17 20.04 6.57
N PRO A 953 28.99 19.03 6.21
CA PRO A 953 29.30 17.90 7.08
C PRO A 953 29.84 18.26 8.47
N ALA A 954 30.50 19.41 8.62
CA ALA A 954 31.10 19.85 9.87
C ALA A 954 30.08 20.52 10.81
N ALA A 955 29.07 21.19 10.27
CA ALA A 955 28.10 21.96 11.04
C ALA A 955 26.85 21.15 11.44
N VAL A 956 26.52 20.10 10.69
CA VAL A 956 25.27 19.35 10.86
C VAL A 956 25.37 18.32 11.99
N ARG A 957 24.36 18.30 12.86
CA ARG A 957 24.25 17.35 13.96
C ARG A 957 23.70 15.99 13.47
N PRO A 958 24.16 14.85 14.03
CA PRO A 958 23.64 13.56 13.64
C PRO A 958 22.20 13.28 14.05
N SER A 959 21.40 12.80 13.09
CA SER A 959 20.10 12.18 13.32
C SER A 959 19.95 10.93 12.46
N MET A 960 19.15 9.98 12.95
CA MET A 960 18.86 8.74 12.22
C MET A 960 18.08 9.04 10.94
N GLU A 961 17.16 10.01 11.01
CA GLU A 961 16.33 10.48 9.89
C GLU A 961 17.19 11.09 8.78
N LEU A 962 18.16 11.94 9.13
CA LEU A 962 19.11 12.49 8.17
C LEU A 962 20.00 11.42 7.54
N LEU A 963 20.52 10.49 8.35
CA LEU A 963 21.33 9.36 7.86
C LEU A 963 20.52 8.50 6.87
N THR A 964 19.24 8.27 7.17
CA THR A 964 18.30 7.54 6.31
C THR A 964 18.09 8.26 4.98
N SER A 965 17.79 9.56 5.02
CA SER A 965 17.60 10.38 3.82
C SER A 965 18.86 10.48 2.95
N VAL A 966 20.05 10.52 3.56
CA VAL A 966 21.32 10.56 2.81
C VAL A 966 21.62 9.21 2.15
N LEU A 967 21.33 8.10 2.83
CA LEU A 967 21.64 6.77 2.33
C LEU A 967 20.66 6.27 1.26
N SER A 968 19.39 6.67 1.30
CA SER A 968 18.41 6.34 0.25
C SER A 968 18.74 6.98 -1.10
N LEU A 969 19.53 8.05 -1.13
CA LEU A 969 20.00 8.71 -2.36
C LEU A 969 21.35 8.20 -2.84
N ALA A 970 22.13 7.56 -1.98
CA ALA A 970 23.50 7.17 -2.27
C ALA A 970 23.62 6.19 -3.46
N GLY A 971 22.60 5.37 -3.72
CA GLY A 971 22.55 4.44 -4.86
C GLY A 971 22.47 5.09 -6.24
N GLY A 972 22.05 6.37 -6.33
CA GLY A 972 21.83 7.08 -7.60
C GLY A 972 22.78 8.25 -7.88
N LEU A 973 23.76 8.54 -7.01
CA LEU A 973 24.57 9.77 -7.09
C LEU A 973 25.91 9.57 -7.84
N PRO A 974 26.37 10.55 -8.65
CA PRO A 974 27.70 10.54 -9.25
C PRO A 974 28.82 10.50 -8.19
N GLU A 975 29.94 9.85 -8.51
CA GLU A 975 31.06 9.59 -7.58
C GLU A 975 31.65 10.87 -6.94
N GLY A 976 31.62 12.00 -7.67
CA GLY A 976 32.05 13.31 -7.15
C GLY A 976 31.12 13.93 -6.10
N GLN A 977 29.82 13.60 -6.11
CA GLN A 977 28.86 14.04 -5.09
C GLN A 977 28.88 13.11 -3.87
N LEU A 978 29.04 11.80 -4.09
CA LEU A 978 29.26 10.81 -3.01
C LEU A 978 30.51 11.15 -2.18
N ALA A 979 31.59 11.62 -2.82
CA ALA A 979 32.81 12.03 -2.12
C ALA A 979 32.57 13.15 -1.09
N LYS A 980 31.60 14.05 -1.33
CA LYS A 980 31.25 15.15 -0.42
C LYS A 980 30.40 14.68 0.78
N LEU A 981 29.59 13.63 0.59
CA LEU A 981 28.69 13.09 1.62
C LEU A 981 29.36 12.04 2.52
N ARG A 982 30.46 11.40 2.08
CA ARG A 982 31.20 10.40 2.86
C ARG A 982 31.65 10.88 4.26
N PRO A 983 32.23 12.08 4.43
CA PRO A 983 32.61 12.59 5.75
C PRO A 983 31.42 12.78 6.70
N LEU A 984 30.28 13.24 6.16
CA LEU A 984 29.03 13.40 6.90
C LEU A 984 28.56 12.03 7.40
N VAL A 985 28.34 11.07 6.51
CA VAL A 985 27.85 9.73 6.87
C VAL A 985 28.76 9.01 7.87
N ARG A 986 30.08 9.07 7.69
CA ARG A 986 31.03 8.45 8.64
C ARG A 986 30.88 9.03 10.05
N ARG A 987 30.78 10.36 10.17
CA ARG A 987 30.56 11.04 11.44
C ARG A 987 29.17 10.71 12.03
N LEU A 988 28.13 10.73 11.19
CA LEU A 988 26.76 10.39 11.58
C LEU A 988 26.72 9.00 12.21
N VAL A 989 27.31 8.01 11.55
CA VAL A 989 27.39 6.62 12.02
C VAL A 989 28.16 6.51 13.33
N GLU A 990 29.34 7.13 13.44
CA GLU A 990 30.17 7.05 14.64
C GLU A 990 29.43 7.61 15.87
N GLU A 991 28.75 8.73 15.70
CA GLU A 991 28.07 9.45 16.77
C GLU A 991 26.71 8.84 17.12
N LEU A 992 25.95 8.35 16.13
CA LEU A 992 24.73 7.56 16.34
C LEU A 992 25.04 6.20 16.97
N THR A 993 26.11 5.53 16.57
CA THR A 993 26.60 4.30 17.23
C THR A 993 26.90 4.57 18.71
N ARG A 994 27.52 5.70 19.03
CA ARG A 994 27.80 6.10 20.42
C ARG A 994 26.53 6.38 21.23
N GLN A 995 25.54 7.04 20.63
CA GLN A 995 24.26 7.34 21.27
C GLN A 995 23.39 6.09 21.45
N LEU A 996 23.24 5.27 20.41
CA LEU A 996 22.51 4.01 20.43
C LEU A 996 23.18 2.98 21.35
N ALA A 997 24.50 2.90 21.39
CA ALA A 997 25.21 2.08 22.37
C ALA A 997 24.86 2.47 23.81
N THR A 998 24.52 3.74 24.07
CA THR A 998 24.08 4.22 25.38
C THR A 998 22.62 3.85 25.68
N GLN A 999 21.74 3.82 24.68
CA GLN A 999 20.33 3.43 24.79
C GLN A 999 20.09 1.91 24.78
N VAL A 1000 20.96 1.14 24.12
CA VAL A 1000 20.94 -0.33 24.07
C VAL A 1000 21.66 -0.91 25.29
N ARG A 1001 22.55 -0.15 25.96
CA ARG A 1001 23.24 -0.57 27.21
C ARG A 1001 22.25 -1.03 28.29
N PRO A 1002 21.14 -0.34 28.61
CA PRO A 1002 20.13 -0.81 29.56
C PRO A 1002 19.44 -2.12 29.13
N ALA A 1003 19.17 -2.29 27.83
CA ALA A 1003 18.53 -3.49 27.29
C ALA A 1003 19.43 -4.73 27.37
N LEU A 1004 20.75 -4.54 27.24
CA LEU A 1004 21.76 -5.62 27.30
C LEU A 1004 22.37 -5.82 28.71
N THR A 1005 22.33 -4.81 29.58
CA THR A 1005 22.81 -4.93 30.99
C THR A 1005 21.86 -5.69 31.91
N GLY A 1006 20.66 -6.06 31.41
CA GLY A 1006 19.75 -6.97 32.11
C GLY A 1006 20.36 -8.35 32.46
N LEU A 1007 21.49 -8.71 31.83
CA LEU A 1007 22.25 -9.95 32.08
C LEU A 1007 23.21 -9.88 33.27
N THR A 1008 23.51 -8.69 33.78
CA THR A 1008 24.52 -8.52 34.84
C THR A 1008 23.97 -7.82 36.07
N ASN A 1009 22.67 -7.96 36.33
CA ASN A 1009 22.13 -7.58 37.62
C ASN A 1009 22.68 -8.53 38.71
N PRO A 1010 23.44 -8.02 39.68
CA PRO A 1010 23.94 -8.83 40.76
C PRO A 1010 22.78 -9.51 41.49
N ARG A 1011 22.81 -10.85 41.58
CA ARG A 1011 21.79 -11.56 42.35
C ARG A 1011 21.98 -11.23 43.83
N PRO A 1012 20.92 -10.84 44.55
CA PRO A 1012 20.99 -10.62 45.98
C PRO A 1012 21.28 -11.95 46.68
N THR A 1013 22.33 -11.95 47.49
CA THR A 1013 22.85 -13.11 48.20
C THR A 1013 23.12 -12.73 49.66
N SER A 1014 22.91 -13.68 50.57
CA SER A 1014 23.33 -13.56 51.97
C SER A 1014 24.81 -13.83 52.16
N ARG A 1015 25.51 -14.31 51.11
CA ARG A 1015 26.95 -14.60 51.16
C ARG A 1015 27.76 -13.30 51.06
N PRO A 1016 28.67 -13.03 52.02
CA PRO A 1016 29.56 -11.89 51.94
C PRO A 1016 30.47 -12.02 50.71
N GLY A 1017 30.42 -11.07 49.78
CA GLY A 1017 31.22 -11.19 48.55
C GLY A 1017 31.13 -10.06 47.53
N GLY A 1018 30.04 -9.29 47.48
CA GLY A 1018 29.95 -8.08 46.65
C GLY A 1018 29.32 -6.90 47.41
N ARG A 1019 28.92 -5.82 46.71
CA ARG A 1019 28.41 -4.59 47.34
C ARG A 1019 27.12 -4.84 48.14
N ILE A 1020 26.92 -4.18 49.28
CA ILE A 1020 25.67 -4.26 50.05
C ILE A 1020 24.49 -3.71 49.23
N ASN A 1021 23.40 -4.46 49.17
CA ASN A 1021 22.12 -4.02 48.63
C ASN A 1021 21.36 -3.25 49.72
N LEU A 1022 21.53 -1.93 49.76
CA LEU A 1022 21.05 -1.08 50.85
C LEU A 1022 19.54 -1.15 51.01
N ALA A 1023 18.77 -1.05 49.91
CA ALA A 1023 17.30 -1.06 49.96
C ALA A 1023 16.74 -2.38 50.52
N ARG A 1024 17.27 -3.53 50.09
CA ARG A 1024 16.81 -4.84 50.54
C ARG A 1024 17.31 -5.17 51.95
N THR A 1025 18.52 -4.72 52.29
CA THR A 1025 19.06 -4.79 53.66
C THR A 1025 18.20 -3.96 54.61
N LEU A 1026 17.81 -2.73 54.24
CA LEU A 1026 16.92 -1.91 55.05
C LEU A 1026 15.57 -2.60 55.25
N ARG A 1027 14.87 -3.02 54.19
CA ARG A 1027 13.58 -3.72 54.31
C ARG A 1027 13.64 -4.97 55.17
N ALA A 1028 14.68 -5.79 55.03
CA ALA A 1028 14.85 -7.01 55.82
C ALA A 1028 15.16 -6.73 57.31
N ASN A 1029 15.56 -5.50 57.64
CA ASN A 1029 15.94 -5.10 59.00
C ASN A 1029 15.06 -3.96 59.55
N LEU A 1030 13.97 -3.58 58.89
CA LEU A 1030 13.04 -2.54 59.37
C LEU A 1030 12.43 -2.88 60.74
N ALA A 1031 12.28 -4.17 61.06
CA ALA A 1031 11.85 -4.64 62.38
C ALA A 1031 12.94 -4.51 63.47
N HIS A 1032 14.18 -4.19 63.09
CA HIS A 1032 15.35 -4.11 63.95
C HIS A 1032 15.88 -2.67 63.97
N THR A 1033 15.06 -1.77 64.48
CA THR A 1033 15.41 -0.37 64.68
C THR A 1033 15.82 -0.11 66.12
N GLN A 1034 16.80 0.78 66.31
CA GLN A 1034 17.24 1.27 67.61
C GLN A 1034 17.15 2.80 67.61
N ARG A 1035 16.63 3.37 68.69
CA ARG A 1035 16.58 4.81 68.88
C ARG A 1035 17.84 5.25 69.62
N LEU A 1036 18.63 6.14 69.03
CA LEU A 1036 19.77 6.75 69.72
C LEU A 1036 19.29 7.75 70.77
N GLY A 1037 20.18 8.07 71.72
CA GLY A 1037 19.92 9.04 72.80
C GLY A 1037 19.62 10.47 72.32
N ASP A 1038 19.80 10.76 71.02
CA ASP A 1038 19.44 12.02 70.36
C ASP A 1038 18.07 11.97 69.65
N GLY A 1039 17.32 10.88 69.80
CA GLY A 1039 15.98 10.70 69.25
C GLY A 1039 15.92 10.12 67.82
N ARG A 1040 17.07 9.96 67.14
CA ARG A 1040 17.13 9.38 65.79
C ARG A 1040 16.96 7.86 65.81
N THR A 1041 16.15 7.35 64.90
CA THR A 1041 15.94 5.91 64.73
C THR A 1041 16.90 5.38 63.66
N VAL A 1042 17.81 4.47 64.03
CA VAL A 1042 18.70 3.80 63.09
C VAL A 1042 18.30 2.35 62.92
N VAL A 1043 18.43 1.84 61.70
CA VAL A 1043 18.22 0.41 61.38
C VAL A 1043 19.53 -0.33 61.60
N VAL A 1044 19.54 -1.34 62.48
CA VAL A 1044 20.71 -2.18 62.70
C VAL A 1044 20.69 -3.33 61.67
N PRO A 1045 21.66 -3.41 60.74
CA PRO A 1045 21.61 -4.38 59.64
C PRO A 1045 22.06 -5.77 60.11
N GLN A 1046 21.22 -6.48 60.87
CA GLN A 1046 21.48 -7.85 61.32
C GLN A 1046 21.47 -8.88 60.17
N ARG A 1047 20.69 -8.62 59.12
CA ARG A 1047 20.58 -9.45 57.91
C ARG A 1047 21.07 -8.66 56.69
N PRO A 1048 22.39 -8.47 56.52
CA PRO A 1048 22.93 -7.77 55.36
C PRO A 1048 22.73 -8.61 54.10
N VAL A 1049 22.16 -8.01 53.06
CA VAL A 1049 21.98 -8.63 51.74
C VAL A 1049 22.99 -8.00 50.79
N PHE A 1050 23.82 -8.81 50.15
CA PHE A 1050 24.87 -8.39 49.23
C PHE A 1050 24.50 -8.70 47.77
N ASN A 1051 25.13 -8.02 46.83
CA ASN A 1051 25.01 -8.24 45.39
C ASN A 1051 26.14 -9.18 44.91
N SER A 1052 25.86 -10.19 44.07
CA SER A 1052 26.91 -11.10 43.53
C SER A 1052 27.96 -10.37 42.66
N ARG A 1053 29.21 -10.87 42.58
CA ARG A 1053 30.25 -10.33 41.68
C ARG A 1053 30.08 -10.85 40.25
N THR A 1054 30.22 -9.98 39.25
CA THR A 1054 30.07 -10.31 37.81
C THR A 1054 31.42 -10.24 37.09
N ARG A 1055 31.78 -11.26 36.30
CA ARG A 1055 32.99 -11.26 35.43
C ARG A 1055 32.68 -10.50 34.12
N LYS A 1056 33.70 -9.88 33.52
CA LYS A 1056 33.64 -9.21 32.20
C LYS A 1056 34.31 -10.12 31.17
N GLU A 1057 33.55 -10.85 30.37
CA GLU A 1057 34.00 -11.49 29.12
C GLU A 1057 32.81 -11.47 28.14
N ALA A 1058 33.09 -11.36 26.83
CA ALA A 1058 32.06 -11.30 25.80
C ALA A 1058 31.36 -12.66 25.68
N ASP A 1059 30.07 -12.67 25.96
CA ASP A 1059 29.32 -13.87 26.32
C ASP A 1059 28.50 -14.45 25.15
N TRP A 1060 28.40 -13.75 24.01
CA TRP A 1060 27.54 -14.12 22.87
C TRP A 1060 28.19 -13.77 21.52
N ARG A 1061 27.95 -14.62 20.51
CA ARG A 1061 28.36 -14.41 19.11
C ARG A 1061 27.13 -14.12 18.25
N LEU A 1062 27.20 -13.10 17.40
CA LEU A 1062 26.19 -12.75 16.41
C LEU A 1062 26.78 -12.86 15.01
N VAL A 1063 26.11 -13.58 14.11
CA VAL A 1063 26.42 -13.63 12.69
C VAL A 1063 25.25 -13.00 11.94
N LEU A 1064 25.46 -11.83 11.35
CA LEU A 1064 24.51 -11.17 10.46
C LEU A 1064 24.75 -11.67 9.03
N VAL A 1065 23.71 -12.22 8.41
CA VAL A 1065 23.72 -12.79 7.07
C VAL A 1065 22.77 -11.97 6.21
N VAL A 1066 23.28 -11.14 5.32
CA VAL A 1066 22.51 -10.10 4.63
C VAL A 1066 22.46 -10.39 3.14
N ASP A 1067 21.24 -10.41 2.61
CA ASP A 1067 20.97 -10.53 1.18
C ASP A 1067 21.22 -9.20 0.47
N VAL A 1068 21.97 -9.25 -0.62
CA VAL A 1068 22.37 -8.09 -1.44
C VAL A 1068 21.82 -8.14 -2.86
N SER A 1069 20.70 -8.85 -3.05
CA SER A 1069 19.94 -8.86 -4.30
C SER A 1069 19.34 -7.49 -4.67
N GLY A 1070 18.93 -7.34 -5.93
CA GLY A 1070 18.42 -6.07 -6.49
C GLY A 1070 17.24 -5.45 -5.74
N SER A 1071 16.38 -6.29 -5.16
CA SER A 1071 15.21 -5.91 -4.33
C SER A 1071 15.60 -5.44 -2.92
N MET A 1072 16.84 -5.72 -2.48
CA MET A 1072 17.30 -5.54 -1.11
C MET A 1072 18.03 -4.23 -0.84
N GLU A 1073 18.24 -3.36 -1.84
CA GLU A 1073 19.10 -2.16 -1.74
C GLU A 1073 18.84 -1.34 -0.46
N ALA A 1074 17.58 -0.99 -0.19
CA ALA A 1074 17.18 -0.28 1.02
C ALA A 1074 17.52 -1.06 2.31
N SER A 1075 17.31 -2.37 2.33
CA SER A 1075 17.52 -3.25 3.49
C SER A 1075 18.98 -3.61 3.77
N VAL A 1076 19.85 -3.58 2.74
CA VAL A 1076 21.31 -3.75 2.90
C VAL A 1076 21.89 -2.57 3.70
N VAL A 1077 21.45 -1.35 3.38
CA VAL A 1077 21.80 -0.12 4.10
C VAL A 1077 21.51 -0.25 5.59
N TRP A 1078 20.27 -0.65 5.92
CA TRP A 1078 19.84 -0.83 7.30
C TRP A 1078 20.59 -1.94 8.04
N SER A 1079 20.95 -3.01 7.35
CA SER A 1079 21.65 -4.15 7.93
C SER A 1079 23.13 -3.85 8.22
N ALA A 1080 23.80 -3.12 7.31
CA ALA A 1080 25.18 -2.66 7.51
C ALA A 1080 25.29 -1.70 8.71
N LEU A 1081 24.33 -0.79 8.86
CA LEU A 1081 24.24 0.08 10.02
C LEU A 1081 24.02 -0.69 11.33
N THR A 1082 23.10 -1.66 11.32
CA THR A 1082 22.85 -2.50 12.50
C THR A 1082 24.08 -3.28 12.92
N ALA A 1083 24.83 -3.81 11.94
CA ALA A 1083 26.08 -4.51 12.18
C ALA A 1083 27.13 -3.61 12.84
N ALA A 1084 27.32 -2.39 12.30
CA ALA A 1084 28.25 -1.40 12.85
C ALA A 1084 27.88 -1.00 14.29
N VAL A 1085 26.60 -0.80 14.58
CA VAL A 1085 26.11 -0.50 15.94
C VAL A 1085 26.36 -1.65 16.91
N LEU A 1086 26.14 -2.90 16.48
CA LEU A 1086 26.31 -4.08 17.33
C LEU A 1086 27.77 -4.47 17.54
N ALA A 1087 28.66 -4.22 16.57
CA ALA A 1087 30.11 -4.39 16.72
C ALA A 1087 30.72 -3.48 17.80
N GLY A 1088 30.14 -2.28 18.00
CA GLY A 1088 30.52 -1.38 19.09
C GLY A 1088 30.15 -1.86 20.51
N VAL A 1089 29.45 -3.00 20.65
CA VAL A 1089 28.99 -3.54 21.94
C VAL A 1089 30.03 -4.52 22.52
N PRO A 1090 30.70 -4.20 23.65
CA PRO A 1090 31.82 -5.00 24.16
C PRO A 1090 31.44 -6.40 24.71
N THR A 1091 30.16 -6.75 24.77
CA THR A 1091 29.67 -8.07 25.24
C THR A 1091 29.30 -9.04 24.10
N LEU A 1092 29.43 -8.61 22.84
CA LEU A 1092 28.98 -9.34 21.66
C LEU A 1092 30.07 -9.33 20.59
N SER A 1093 30.33 -10.49 19.96
CA SER A 1093 31.21 -10.58 18.78
C SER A 1093 30.36 -10.63 17.52
N THR A 1094 30.51 -9.66 16.63
CA THR A 1094 29.69 -9.49 15.42
C THR A 1094 30.45 -9.94 14.17
N HIS A 1095 29.86 -10.83 13.39
CA HIS A 1095 30.31 -11.20 12.05
C HIS A 1095 29.29 -10.72 11.01
N PHE A 1096 29.76 -10.29 9.83
CA PHE A 1096 28.88 -9.80 8.76
C PHE A 1096 29.19 -10.53 7.45
N LEU A 1097 28.21 -11.31 6.99
CA LEU A 1097 28.23 -12.04 5.74
C LEU A 1097 27.25 -11.39 4.76
N ALA A 1098 27.72 -10.98 3.60
CA ALA A 1098 26.85 -10.54 2.50
C ALA A 1098 26.72 -11.68 1.48
N PHE A 1099 25.53 -11.93 0.94
CA PHE A 1099 25.32 -12.98 -0.05
C PHE A 1099 24.39 -12.56 -1.20
N SER A 1100 24.73 -13.01 -2.41
CA SER A 1100 23.83 -13.09 -3.56
C SER A 1100 23.89 -14.52 -4.12
N THR A 1101 24.58 -14.75 -5.24
CA THR A 1101 24.97 -16.09 -5.71
C THR A 1101 26.28 -16.58 -5.09
N GLU A 1102 27.10 -15.65 -4.58
CA GLU A 1102 28.33 -15.90 -3.84
C GLU A 1102 28.22 -15.31 -2.43
N VAL A 1103 28.99 -15.84 -1.48
CA VAL A 1103 29.03 -15.34 -0.10
C VAL A 1103 30.36 -14.66 0.17
N VAL A 1104 30.32 -13.43 0.66
CA VAL A 1104 31.48 -12.62 1.01
C VAL A 1104 31.46 -12.34 2.51
N ASP A 1105 32.58 -12.63 3.18
CA ASP A 1105 32.78 -12.25 4.59
C ASP A 1105 33.38 -10.85 4.67
N LEU A 1106 32.62 -9.91 5.23
CA LEU A 1106 33.03 -8.51 5.40
C LEU A 1106 33.18 -8.16 6.90
N THR A 1107 33.45 -9.16 7.75
CA THR A 1107 33.62 -8.97 9.20
C THR A 1107 34.68 -7.90 9.54
N ASP A 1108 35.76 -7.80 8.77
CA ASP A 1108 36.84 -6.81 8.99
C ASP A 1108 36.44 -5.36 8.66
N ARG A 1109 35.24 -5.15 8.09
CA ARG A 1109 34.74 -3.85 7.64
C ARG A 1109 33.50 -3.37 8.42
N VAL A 1110 33.06 -4.13 9.43
CA VAL A 1110 31.85 -3.81 10.20
C VAL A 1110 31.92 -2.44 10.88
N ASP A 1111 33.13 -1.96 11.20
CA ASP A 1111 33.35 -0.64 11.79
C ASP A 1111 33.21 0.54 10.78
N ASP A 1112 33.06 0.27 9.47
CA ASP A 1112 32.91 1.26 8.40
C ASP A 1112 31.75 0.90 7.42
N PRO A 1113 30.51 1.27 7.73
CA PRO A 1113 29.33 0.89 6.94
C PRO A 1113 29.28 1.53 5.55
N LEU A 1114 30.00 2.62 5.29
CA LEU A 1114 30.09 3.17 3.92
C LEU A 1114 30.94 2.28 3.02
N SER A 1115 32.07 1.78 3.52
CA SER A 1115 32.90 0.84 2.80
C SER A 1115 32.16 -0.48 2.55
N LEU A 1116 31.37 -0.94 3.54
CA LEU A 1116 30.47 -2.09 3.37
C LEU A 1116 29.44 -1.86 2.25
N LEU A 1117 28.80 -0.69 2.18
CA LEU A 1117 27.77 -0.39 1.17
C LEU A 1117 28.32 -0.15 -0.24
N LEU A 1118 29.58 0.29 -0.36
CA LEU A 1118 30.22 0.54 -1.65
C LEU A 1118 30.90 -0.71 -2.25
N GLU A 1119 31.33 -1.66 -1.42
CA GLU A 1119 31.88 -2.95 -1.88
C GLU A 1119 30.77 -3.93 -2.27
N VAL A 1120 29.59 -3.81 -1.66
CA VAL A 1120 28.41 -4.60 -2.03
C VAL A 1120 27.90 -4.15 -3.39
N ARG A 1121 28.19 -4.93 -4.43
CA ARG A 1121 27.56 -4.76 -5.73
C ARG A 1121 26.17 -5.40 -5.69
N VAL A 1122 25.14 -4.56 -5.73
CA VAL A 1122 23.74 -4.99 -5.87
C VAL A 1122 23.55 -5.61 -7.25
N GLY A 1123 23.30 -6.92 -7.30
CA GLY A 1123 23.06 -7.64 -8.55
C GLY A 1123 23.45 -9.12 -8.51
N GLY A 1124 22.56 -9.98 -9.03
CA GLY A 1124 22.69 -11.43 -9.02
C GLY A 1124 21.43 -12.11 -8.47
N GLY A 1125 21.32 -13.43 -8.64
CA GLY A 1125 20.27 -14.22 -7.99
C GLY A 1125 20.50 -14.38 -6.48
N THR A 1126 19.48 -14.79 -5.75
CA THR A 1126 19.49 -14.90 -4.29
C THR A 1126 19.75 -16.34 -3.84
N HIS A 1127 20.86 -16.61 -3.13
CA HIS A 1127 21.18 -17.93 -2.59
C HIS A 1127 21.28 -17.95 -1.05
N ILE A 1128 20.13 -17.90 -0.36
CA ILE A 1128 20.05 -17.79 1.11
C ILE A 1128 20.65 -19.02 1.79
N ALA A 1129 20.43 -20.21 1.24
CA ALA A 1129 20.99 -21.45 1.75
C ALA A 1129 22.53 -21.44 1.79
N ALA A 1130 23.19 -20.83 0.80
CA ALA A 1130 24.65 -20.68 0.80
C ALA A 1130 25.12 -19.71 1.90
N GLY A 1131 24.41 -18.60 2.11
CA GLY A 1131 24.66 -17.67 3.20
C GLY A 1131 24.55 -18.33 4.58
N LEU A 1132 23.51 -19.15 4.80
CA LEU A 1132 23.34 -19.92 6.03
C LEU A 1132 24.40 -21.00 6.21
N ALA A 1133 24.80 -21.69 5.13
CA ALA A 1133 25.88 -22.68 5.18
C ALA A 1133 27.23 -22.04 5.54
N ALA A 1134 27.51 -20.82 5.03
CA ALA A 1134 28.67 -20.05 5.42
C ALA A 1134 28.60 -19.60 6.89
N ALA A 1135 27.44 -19.12 7.36
CA ALA A 1135 27.22 -18.78 8.75
C ALA A 1135 27.45 -19.96 9.69
N ARG A 1136 27.02 -21.17 9.28
CA ARG A 1136 27.27 -22.43 10.02
C ARG A 1136 28.75 -22.69 10.24
N SER A 1137 29.62 -22.35 9.28
CA SER A 1137 31.08 -22.54 9.42
C SER A 1137 31.71 -21.64 10.50
N LEU A 1138 31.04 -20.53 10.85
CA LEU A 1138 31.48 -19.59 11.91
C LEU A 1138 30.94 -19.95 13.30
N VAL A 1139 30.04 -20.94 13.39
CA VAL A 1139 29.45 -21.38 14.66
C VAL A 1139 30.46 -22.24 15.44
N THR A 1140 30.88 -21.77 16.60
CA THR A 1140 31.78 -22.51 17.52
C THR A 1140 31.05 -23.06 18.73
N VAL A 1141 30.19 -22.24 19.36
CA VAL A 1141 29.35 -22.62 20.50
C VAL A 1141 27.89 -22.35 20.14
N PRO A 1142 27.15 -23.35 19.62
CA PRO A 1142 25.79 -23.17 19.10
C PRO A 1142 24.85 -22.48 20.07
N SER A 1143 24.83 -22.91 21.34
CA SER A 1143 23.95 -22.37 22.39
C SER A 1143 24.22 -20.92 22.78
N ARG A 1144 25.32 -20.31 22.30
CA ARG A 1144 25.66 -18.90 22.53
C ARG A 1144 25.89 -18.16 21.21
N THR A 1145 25.38 -18.71 20.11
CA THR A 1145 25.47 -18.12 18.78
C THR A 1145 24.08 -17.75 18.28
N ILE A 1146 23.94 -16.51 17.83
CA ILE A 1146 22.74 -15.98 17.17
C ILE A 1146 23.10 -15.77 15.71
N VAL A 1147 22.28 -16.27 14.80
CA VAL A 1147 22.41 -16.02 13.36
C VAL A 1147 21.18 -15.25 12.93
N ALA A 1148 21.35 -14.02 12.48
CA ALA A 1148 20.28 -13.15 12.01
C ALA A 1148 20.38 -13.00 10.49
N VAL A 1149 19.41 -13.54 9.77
CA VAL A 1149 19.31 -13.47 8.30
C VAL A 1149 18.43 -12.29 7.93
N VAL A 1150 18.93 -11.37 7.10
CA VAL A 1150 18.15 -10.26 6.54
C VAL A 1150 17.96 -10.50 5.04
N SER A 1151 16.72 -10.75 4.62
CA SER A 1151 16.37 -11.07 3.23
C SER A 1151 14.87 -10.81 3.01
N ASP A 1152 14.45 -10.62 1.77
CA ASP A 1152 13.05 -10.70 1.34
C ASP A 1152 12.54 -12.16 1.34
N PHE A 1153 13.40 -13.12 1.67
CA PHE A 1153 13.13 -14.56 1.70
C PHE A 1153 12.71 -15.12 0.34
N GLU A 1154 13.15 -14.51 -0.76
CA GLU A 1154 13.00 -15.02 -2.11
C GLU A 1154 14.23 -15.84 -2.53
N GLU A 1155 14.25 -17.14 -2.20
CA GLU A 1155 15.35 -18.04 -2.59
C GLU A 1155 15.29 -18.36 -4.10
N GLY A 1156 16.34 -18.01 -4.84
CA GLY A 1156 16.52 -18.30 -6.27
C GLY A 1156 17.00 -19.73 -6.58
N TYR A 1157 17.20 -20.55 -5.55
CA TYR A 1157 17.59 -21.97 -5.61
C TYR A 1157 16.51 -22.86 -4.96
N PRO A 1158 16.59 -24.20 -5.08
CA PRO A 1158 15.57 -25.07 -4.51
C PRO A 1158 15.37 -24.88 -3.01
N LEU A 1159 14.15 -24.49 -2.62
CA LEU A 1159 13.76 -24.18 -1.23
C LEU A 1159 14.06 -25.31 -0.23
N ALA A 1160 14.09 -26.56 -0.70
CA ALA A 1160 14.47 -27.72 0.12
C ALA A 1160 15.88 -27.59 0.73
N GLY A 1161 16.83 -26.96 0.01
CA GLY A 1161 18.17 -26.69 0.51
C GLY A 1161 18.19 -25.69 1.66
N LEU A 1162 17.43 -24.59 1.51
CA LEU A 1162 17.26 -23.56 2.54
C LEU A 1162 16.65 -24.13 3.83
N LEU A 1163 15.52 -24.84 3.71
CA LEU A 1163 14.85 -25.47 4.85
C LEU A 1163 15.74 -26.52 5.52
N GLY A 1164 16.57 -27.23 4.76
CA GLY A 1164 17.56 -28.17 5.28
C GLY A 1164 18.63 -27.49 6.15
N GLU A 1165 19.18 -26.37 5.70
CA GLU A 1165 20.18 -25.60 6.46
C GLU A 1165 19.58 -24.96 7.71
N VAL A 1166 18.36 -24.40 7.62
CA VAL A 1166 17.63 -23.87 8.79
C VAL A 1166 17.42 -24.95 9.85
N ARG A 1167 16.89 -26.12 9.47
CA ARG A 1167 16.69 -27.23 10.40
C ARG A 1167 17.99 -27.72 11.01
N THR A 1168 19.10 -27.69 10.26
CA THR A 1168 20.42 -28.10 10.73
C THR A 1168 20.95 -27.12 11.78
N LEU A 1169 20.87 -25.82 11.55
CA LEU A 1169 21.30 -24.80 12.50
C LEU A 1169 20.43 -24.79 13.77
N VAL A 1170 19.10 -24.83 13.62
CA VAL A 1170 18.17 -24.92 14.75
C VAL A 1170 18.40 -26.21 15.54
N GLY A 1171 18.56 -27.34 14.86
CA GLY A 1171 18.86 -28.65 15.48
C GLY A 1171 20.19 -28.68 16.22
N SER A 1172 21.16 -27.84 15.84
CA SER A 1172 22.45 -27.70 16.53
C SER A 1172 22.37 -26.84 17.80
N GLY A 1173 21.26 -26.12 18.02
CA GLY A 1173 21.05 -25.24 19.16
C GLY A 1173 21.43 -23.77 18.93
N VAL A 1174 21.62 -23.35 17.66
CA VAL A 1174 21.83 -21.95 17.28
C VAL A 1174 20.50 -21.20 17.33
N HIS A 1175 20.53 -19.95 17.80
CA HIS A 1175 19.37 -19.07 17.75
C HIS A 1175 19.28 -18.40 16.37
N LEU A 1176 18.46 -18.97 15.49
CA LEU A 1176 18.18 -18.41 14.16
C LEU A 1176 17.12 -17.32 14.25
N LEU A 1177 17.33 -16.19 13.58
CA LEU A 1177 16.39 -15.07 13.47
C LEU A 1177 16.25 -14.67 12.00
N GLY A 1178 15.03 -14.67 11.48
CA GLY A 1178 14.71 -14.14 10.16
C GLY A 1178 14.23 -12.70 10.27
N CYS A 1179 14.89 -11.79 9.57
CA CYS A 1179 14.53 -10.38 9.48
C CYS A 1179 14.04 -10.11 8.07
N ALA A 1180 12.73 -9.88 7.94
CA ALA A 1180 12.14 -9.55 6.65
C ALA A 1180 12.62 -8.17 6.19
N ALA A 1181 12.86 -8.04 4.89
CA ALA A 1181 13.28 -6.78 4.29
C ALA A 1181 12.24 -5.68 4.51
N LEU A 1182 12.72 -4.44 4.65
CA LEU A 1182 11.93 -3.22 4.74
C LEU A 1182 12.16 -2.38 3.47
N ASN A 1183 11.08 -1.84 2.90
CA ASN A 1183 11.19 -0.85 1.82
C ASN A 1183 11.55 0.55 2.36
N ASP A 1184 11.74 1.53 1.47
CA ASP A 1184 12.12 2.92 1.81
C ASP A 1184 11.16 3.63 2.77
N ARG A 1185 9.94 3.10 2.93
CA ARG A 1185 8.90 3.61 3.85
C ARG A 1185 8.80 2.80 5.15
N GLY A 1186 9.72 1.85 5.39
CA GLY A 1186 9.71 0.99 6.57
C GLY A 1186 8.61 -0.07 6.56
N ALA A 1187 7.98 -0.35 5.41
CA ALA A 1187 6.98 -1.41 5.30
C ALA A 1187 7.65 -2.74 4.91
N PRO A 1188 7.18 -3.88 5.47
CA PRO A 1188 7.73 -5.19 5.17
C PRO A 1188 7.54 -5.60 3.71
N CYS A 1189 8.60 -6.12 3.10
CA CYS A 1189 8.60 -6.71 1.77
C CYS A 1189 9.28 -8.10 1.86
N TYR A 1190 8.49 -9.17 1.82
CA TYR A 1190 9.02 -10.53 1.85
C TYR A 1190 8.01 -11.56 1.33
N SER A 1191 8.52 -12.71 0.91
CA SER A 1191 7.69 -13.86 0.52
C SER A 1191 7.05 -14.50 1.75
N VAL A 1192 5.77 -14.19 1.97
CA VAL A 1192 4.96 -14.77 3.06
C VAL A 1192 4.97 -16.31 3.05
N PRO A 1193 4.79 -17.00 1.89
CA PRO A 1193 4.81 -18.47 1.85
C PRO A 1193 6.15 -19.10 2.24
N VAL A 1194 7.27 -18.44 1.95
CA VAL A 1194 8.60 -18.94 2.32
C VAL A 1194 8.87 -18.65 3.80
N ALA A 1195 8.53 -17.45 4.27
CA ALA A 1195 8.65 -17.09 5.69
C ALA A 1195 7.84 -18.02 6.60
N GLU A 1196 6.61 -18.40 6.24
CA GLU A 1196 5.81 -19.39 6.97
C GLU A 1196 6.52 -20.75 7.08
N GLN A 1197 7.15 -21.21 5.99
CA GLN A 1197 7.89 -22.48 5.98
C GLN A 1197 9.18 -22.40 6.81
N LEU A 1198 9.84 -21.24 6.84
CA LEU A 1198 11.01 -20.99 7.66
C LEU A 1198 10.66 -20.96 9.16
N VAL A 1199 9.52 -20.34 9.50
CA VAL A 1199 8.95 -20.36 10.87
C VAL A 1199 8.61 -21.79 11.28
N ALA A 1200 7.96 -22.56 10.40
CA ALA A 1200 7.68 -23.98 10.65
C ALA A 1200 8.97 -24.82 10.79
N ALA A 1201 10.07 -24.41 10.15
CA ALA A 1201 11.39 -25.04 10.30
C ALA A 1201 12.16 -24.60 11.56
N GLY A 1202 11.61 -23.68 12.37
CA GLY A 1202 12.16 -23.23 13.64
C GLY A 1202 12.90 -21.89 13.59
N MET A 1203 12.88 -21.18 12.46
CA MET A 1203 13.42 -19.81 12.35
C MET A 1203 12.27 -18.79 12.48
N PRO A 1204 12.10 -18.10 13.63
CA PRO A 1204 11.13 -17.02 13.73
C PRO A 1204 11.49 -15.90 12.75
N VAL A 1205 10.50 -15.42 11.99
CA VAL A 1205 10.65 -14.34 11.01
C VAL A 1205 9.86 -13.12 11.49
N ALA A 1206 10.48 -11.94 11.49
CA ALA A 1206 9.83 -10.67 11.83
C ALA A 1206 10.37 -9.54 10.97
N ALA A 1207 9.52 -8.55 10.66
CA ALA A 1207 9.94 -7.31 10.04
C ALA A 1207 10.32 -6.32 11.14
N LEU A 1208 11.60 -5.96 11.22
CA LEU A 1208 12.13 -5.22 12.36
C LEU A 1208 13.04 -4.10 11.87
N SER A 1209 12.87 -2.91 12.43
CA SER A 1209 13.86 -1.84 12.32
C SER A 1209 15.16 -2.23 13.05
N PRO A 1210 16.31 -1.59 12.75
CA PRO A 1210 17.58 -1.83 13.43
C PRO A 1210 17.52 -1.84 14.97
N LEU A 1211 16.74 -0.93 15.55
CA LEU A 1211 16.56 -0.82 17.00
C LEU A 1211 15.73 -1.99 17.55
N GLU A 1212 14.71 -2.42 16.81
CA GLU A 1212 13.87 -3.55 17.16
C GLU A 1212 14.61 -4.89 17.00
N LEU A 1213 15.46 -5.02 15.97
CA LEU A 1213 16.36 -6.16 15.82
C LEU A 1213 17.35 -6.22 16.99
N ALA A 1214 17.95 -5.09 17.38
CA ALA A 1214 18.82 -5.02 18.57
C ALA A 1214 18.06 -5.40 19.86
N ARG A 1215 16.79 -4.98 20.01
CA ARG A 1215 15.93 -5.39 21.12
C ARG A 1215 15.61 -6.89 21.08
N TRP A 1216 15.32 -7.44 19.90
CA TRP A 1216 14.97 -8.85 19.71
C TRP A 1216 16.15 -9.77 19.98
N VAL A 1217 17.34 -9.40 19.50
CA VAL A 1217 18.61 -10.03 19.88
C VAL A 1217 18.79 -9.95 21.40
N GLY A 1218 18.53 -8.79 22.01
CA GLY A 1218 18.56 -8.61 23.46
C GLY A 1218 17.53 -9.45 24.25
N ASP A 1219 16.33 -9.68 23.72
CA ASP A 1219 15.30 -10.56 24.30
C ASP A 1219 15.72 -12.03 24.24
N ARG A 1220 16.31 -12.47 23.12
CA ARG A 1220 16.81 -13.84 22.94
C ARG A 1220 17.98 -14.15 23.87
N ILE A 1221 18.89 -13.20 24.02
CA ILE A 1221 19.97 -13.27 25.00
C ILE A 1221 19.42 -13.38 26.44
N ARG A 1222 18.30 -12.69 26.76
CA ARG A 1222 17.61 -12.78 28.06
C ARG A 1222 16.86 -14.11 28.27
N GLY A 1223 16.27 -14.68 27.21
CA GLY A 1223 15.46 -15.89 27.24
C GLY A 1223 16.25 -17.19 27.47
N GLY A 1224 17.53 -17.24 27.08
CA GLY A 1224 18.39 -18.44 27.24
C GLY A 1224 18.85 -18.74 28.68
N SER A 1225 18.51 -17.91 29.66
CA SER A 1225 18.89 -18.09 31.08
C SER A 1225 17.70 -18.40 32.01
N ARG A 1226 16.59 -18.93 31.49
CA ARG A 1226 15.49 -19.48 32.30
C ARG A 1226 15.44 -20.98 32.25
#